data_AF-A0A7W8HCX4-F1
#
_entry.id   AF-A0A7W8HCX4-F1
#
_cell.length_a   1.000
_cell.length_b   1.000
_cell.length_c   1.000
_cell.angle_alpha   90.00
_cell.angle_beta   90.00
_cell.angle_gamma   90.00
#
_symmetry.space_group_name_H-M   'P 1'
#
loop_
_entity.id
_entity.type
_entity.pdbx_description
1 polymer ?
#
loop_
_entity_poly.entity_id
_entity_poly.type
_entity_poly.pdbx_seq_one_letter_code
_entity_poly.pdbx_strand_id
1 'polypeptide(L)'
;MRTFDFYGENIVVSDGQENYIRLRLEMEKIASELKDQFVSQYKNKYRSMDQVVADVFNMGEGYILQAATWCIDLMGKNHIYNYDTQRFIKKWGILSMEIWINACDRIANSYTSIIVNGQLCASVKQWQQNYRSKWLDTAFSALPVVGRMPVDWSTGREYVSTGDSIAPDMYPNLNAMFNSEKPLNVLADAIYTAVAGMHQSLVRVLMEESDQPLEGLDDDLLRDYPVIFSNIIQGIVSPEDIVPQAALLVKTYPFDKELYIYMFDHYGDKEGSLSQMTVYFGLGDFMEAYKIQAVEERLDKIDFTDLEGLRAAKKETGEFCENSHIPAKDYISAIDQIIEKLEECQRVVDGVAYEDNDLAQKARQDLTALFDRLQGMGVNGHMEEIRKVMEDFKDCSCQTWEKYRAYLEECLKRGDIRFRTVQNIVFDTKEIAEKTRQECMDFEKLMEKTCGSLQDIHVLENAARAMNPQISPLYIQLVGAMSDVWNRQEIMYSSKALYRPENRAKYTEIWFEALELEQSGRLLGLANEAYSRWFETMSRDFLNVKGNVYENVFQANAAYYKVLDHAITYFKYINEKNGAKKGFFASLKNNMTGLVAEKYQEDFAWITQGGARCMPADTPEEGSGLESRYGAMEQTFNSRLAQIGALTKMVHNAHLTQDETLDLKALMCPDRQISREDIVSAMNPVVKYKPLTLKNCKGLSENNDRNVCQNCGAVLPEDAVFCVRCGARRADR
;
A
#
# COMPACT_ATOMS: atom_id res chain seq x y z
N MET A 1 6.35 1.64 66.39
CA MET A 1 7.06 2.73 65.68
C MET A 1 7.97 2.15 64.61
N ARG A 2 7.74 2.53 63.36
CA ARG A 2 8.53 2.10 62.20
C ARG A 2 9.24 3.32 61.61
N THR A 3 10.48 3.16 61.15
CA THR A 3 11.26 4.26 60.56
C THR A 3 11.62 3.91 59.12
N PHE A 4 11.49 4.89 58.23
CA PHE A 4 11.89 4.81 56.83
C PHE A 4 12.92 5.90 56.53
N ASP A 5 13.89 5.58 55.70
CA ASP A 5 14.80 6.56 55.11
C ASP A 5 14.20 7.10 53.80
N PHE A 6 14.02 8.41 53.72
CA PHE A 6 13.53 9.13 52.56
C PHE A 6 14.62 10.10 52.09
N TYR A 7 15.56 9.59 51.30
CA TYR A 7 16.68 10.36 50.75
C TYR A 7 17.53 11.07 51.82
N GLY A 8 17.78 10.42 52.95
CA GLY A 8 18.54 10.94 54.09
C GLY A 8 17.66 11.54 55.19
N GLU A 9 16.36 11.77 54.94
CA GLU A 9 15.40 12.22 55.93
C GLU A 9 14.70 11.03 56.60
N ASN A 10 14.69 11.02 57.94
CA ASN A 10 14.03 9.95 58.69
C ASN A 10 12.53 10.25 58.86
N ILE A 11 11.70 9.33 58.35
CA ILE A 11 10.25 9.34 58.52
C ILE A 11 9.89 8.30 59.57
N VAL A 12 9.40 8.76 60.72
CA VAL A 12 8.96 7.91 61.83
C VAL A 12 7.44 7.83 61.79
N VAL A 13 6.91 6.61 61.72
CA VAL A 13 5.49 6.30 61.78
C VAL A 13 5.13 5.89 63.21
N SER A 14 4.20 6.64 63.82
CA SER A 14 3.68 6.35 65.17
C SER A 14 2.78 5.10 65.17
N ASP A 15 2.53 4.53 66.35
CA ASP A 15 1.62 3.37 66.46
C ASP A 15 0.16 3.77 66.08
N GLY A 16 -0.22 5.04 66.30
CA GLY A 16 -1.51 5.59 65.90
C GLY A 16 -1.67 5.72 64.39
N GLN A 17 -0.63 6.20 63.69
CA GLN A 17 -0.57 6.25 62.24
C GLN A 17 -0.53 4.85 61.62
N GLU A 18 0.18 3.91 62.22
CA GLU A 18 0.21 2.52 61.77
C GLU A 18 -1.19 1.86 61.82
N ASN A 19 -1.96 2.12 62.88
CA ASN A 19 -3.34 1.67 62.97
C ASN A 19 -4.24 2.31 61.91
N TYR A 20 -4.05 3.61 61.60
CA TYR A 20 -4.75 4.28 60.51
C TYR A 20 -4.46 3.61 59.16
N ILE A 21 -3.18 3.40 58.85
CA ILE A 21 -2.73 2.79 57.59
C ILE A 21 -3.34 1.39 57.44
N ARG A 22 -3.30 0.58 58.50
CA ARG A 22 -3.90 -0.77 58.48
C ARG A 22 -5.39 -0.72 58.14
N LEU A 23 -6.16 0.15 58.79
CA LEU A 23 -7.60 0.29 58.55
C LEU A 23 -7.90 0.76 57.11
N ARG A 24 -7.11 1.71 56.60
CA ARG A 24 -7.21 2.15 55.20
C ARG A 24 -6.96 0.99 54.24
N LEU A 25 -5.86 0.24 54.40
CA LEU A 25 -5.51 -0.88 53.53
C LEU A 25 -6.55 -2.00 53.57
N GLU A 26 -7.08 -2.32 54.76
CA GLU A 26 -8.18 -3.28 54.89
C GLU A 26 -9.43 -2.82 54.13
N MET A 27 -9.79 -1.53 54.22
CA MET A 27 -10.92 -0.98 53.49
C MET A 27 -10.68 -0.95 51.97
N GLU A 28 -9.47 -0.62 51.52
CA GLU A 28 -9.10 -0.66 50.09
C GLU A 28 -9.14 -2.07 49.52
N LYS A 29 -8.76 -3.08 50.32
CA LYS A 29 -8.90 -4.49 49.95
C LYS A 29 -10.36 -4.86 49.77
N ILE A 30 -11.23 -4.51 50.72
CA ILE A 30 -12.68 -4.75 50.62
C ILE A 30 -13.26 -4.02 49.41
N ALA A 31 -12.86 -2.76 49.20
CA ALA A 31 -13.29 -1.96 48.06
C ALA A 31 -12.93 -2.64 46.73
N SER A 32 -11.74 -3.23 46.63
CA SER A 32 -11.28 -3.96 45.45
C SER A 32 -12.10 -5.23 45.22
N GLU A 33 -12.32 -6.03 46.27
CA GLU A 33 -13.14 -7.24 46.21
C GLU A 33 -14.59 -6.94 45.79
N LEU A 34 -15.21 -5.89 46.35
CA LEU A 34 -16.56 -5.49 46.00
C LEU A 34 -16.65 -4.87 44.60
N LYS A 35 -15.61 -4.14 44.16
CA LYS A 35 -15.49 -3.66 42.77
C LYS A 35 -15.46 -4.84 41.79
N ASP A 36 -14.66 -5.86 42.05
CA ASP A 36 -14.56 -7.04 41.16
C ASP A 36 -15.86 -7.85 41.12
N GLN A 37 -16.53 -7.97 42.27
CA GLN A 37 -17.86 -8.58 42.35
C GLN A 37 -18.90 -7.76 41.57
N PHE A 38 -18.88 -6.42 41.70
CA PHE A 38 -19.74 -5.52 40.95
C PHE A 38 -19.51 -5.65 39.44
N VAL A 39 -18.26 -5.63 38.99
CA VAL A 39 -17.90 -5.79 37.56
C VAL A 39 -18.42 -7.12 37.01
N SER A 40 -18.22 -8.20 37.77
CA SER A 40 -18.70 -9.53 37.39
C SER A 40 -20.22 -9.58 37.33
N GLN A 41 -20.90 -9.03 38.32
CA GLN A 41 -22.37 -9.01 38.37
C GLN A 41 -22.96 -8.13 37.28
N TYR A 42 -22.37 -6.97 37.00
CA TYR A 42 -22.77 -6.07 35.94
C TYR A 42 -22.73 -6.76 34.57
N LYS A 43 -21.60 -7.40 34.23
CA LYS A 43 -21.42 -8.12 32.96
C LYS A 43 -22.38 -9.31 32.82
N ASN A 44 -22.72 -9.96 33.93
CA ASN A 44 -23.62 -11.12 33.92
C ASN A 44 -25.10 -10.74 33.86
N LYS A 45 -25.50 -9.68 34.57
CA LYS A 45 -26.90 -9.31 34.78
C LYS A 45 -27.45 -8.42 33.68
N TYR A 46 -26.65 -7.46 33.18
CA TYR A 46 -27.14 -6.48 32.22
C TYR A 46 -26.81 -6.87 30.77
N ARG A 47 -27.76 -6.61 29.88
CA ARG A 47 -27.65 -6.82 28.43
C ARG A 47 -27.88 -5.54 27.62
N SER A 48 -28.33 -4.47 28.25
CA SER A 48 -28.55 -3.17 27.61
C SER A 48 -28.43 -2.01 28.61
N MET A 49 -28.27 -0.80 28.07
CA MET A 49 -28.21 0.42 28.89
C MET A 49 -29.53 0.73 29.61
N ASP A 50 -30.68 0.32 29.04
CA ASP A 50 -31.99 0.48 29.69
C ASP A 50 -32.05 -0.27 31.03
N GLN A 51 -31.53 -1.50 31.04
CA GLN A 51 -31.48 -2.33 32.24
C GLN A 51 -30.51 -1.75 33.28
N VAL A 52 -29.40 -1.17 32.81
CA VAL A 52 -28.42 -0.50 33.68
C VAL A 52 -29.07 0.69 34.37
N VAL A 53 -29.65 1.64 33.64
CA VAL A 53 -30.25 2.85 34.23
C VAL A 53 -31.40 2.52 35.18
N ALA A 54 -32.18 1.48 34.90
CA ALA A 54 -33.32 1.09 35.72
C ALA A 54 -32.95 0.54 37.11
N ASP A 55 -31.77 -0.05 37.27
CA ASP A 55 -31.44 -0.86 38.46
C ASP A 55 -30.05 -0.61 39.06
N VAL A 56 -29.13 0.01 38.32
CA VAL A 56 -27.73 0.15 38.75
C VAL A 56 -27.61 0.82 40.11
N PHE A 57 -28.38 1.89 40.37
CA PHE A 57 -28.37 2.59 41.66
C PHE A 57 -28.60 1.65 42.84
N ASN A 58 -29.57 0.73 42.73
CA ASN A 58 -29.88 -0.25 43.77
C ASN A 58 -28.78 -1.31 43.91
N MET A 59 -28.20 -1.75 42.79
CA MET A 59 -27.09 -2.71 42.80
C MET A 59 -25.90 -2.14 43.57
N GLY A 60 -25.45 -0.92 43.22
CA GLY A 60 -24.32 -0.30 43.91
C GLY A 60 -24.61 0.06 45.36
N GLU A 61 -25.85 0.46 45.68
CA GLU A 61 -26.28 0.65 47.07
C GLU A 61 -26.03 -0.61 47.91
N GLY A 62 -26.36 -1.79 47.36
CA GLY A 62 -26.13 -3.07 48.05
C GLY A 62 -24.67 -3.28 48.43
N TYR A 63 -23.74 -2.98 47.53
CA TYR A 63 -22.30 -3.09 47.79
C TYR A 63 -21.82 -2.06 48.83
N ILE A 64 -22.31 -0.83 48.76
CA ILE A 64 -21.98 0.22 49.73
C ILE A 64 -22.50 -0.14 51.13
N LEU A 65 -23.73 -0.66 51.23
CA LEU A 65 -24.30 -1.12 52.49
C LEU A 65 -23.58 -2.36 53.05
N GLN A 66 -23.07 -3.23 52.17
CA GLN A 66 -22.25 -4.37 52.57
C GLN A 66 -20.94 -3.90 53.23
N ALA A 67 -20.27 -2.92 52.64
CA ALA A 67 -19.08 -2.29 53.25
C ALA A 67 -19.40 -1.58 54.58
N ALA A 68 -20.54 -0.88 54.65
CA ALA A 68 -20.97 -0.25 55.89
C ALA A 68 -21.28 -1.28 57.00
N THR A 69 -21.82 -2.45 56.64
CA THR A 69 -22.04 -3.55 57.59
C THR A 69 -20.71 -4.05 58.16
N TRP A 70 -19.68 -4.18 57.33
CA TRP A 70 -18.33 -4.49 57.81
C TRP A 70 -17.80 -3.44 58.80
N CYS A 71 -18.04 -2.15 58.54
CA CYS A 71 -17.67 -1.08 59.48
C CYS A 71 -18.36 -1.25 60.83
N ILE A 72 -19.66 -1.57 60.82
CA ILE A 72 -20.44 -1.82 62.04
C ILE A 72 -19.92 -3.04 62.80
N ASP A 73 -19.60 -4.14 62.10
CA ASP A 73 -19.03 -5.33 62.74
C ASP A 73 -17.69 -5.04 63.41
N LEU A 74 -16.85 -4.20 62.78
CA LEU A 74 -15.58 -3.77 63.35
C LEU A 74 -15.77 -2.82 64.55
N MET A 75 -16.74 -1.90 64.48
CA MET A 75 -17.14 -1.08 65.63
C MET A 75 -17.62 -1.94 66.80
N GLY A 76 -18.44 -2.96 66.54
CA GLY A 76 -18.92 -3.89 67.56
C GLY A 76 -17.81 -4.69 68.25
N LYS A 77 -16.74 -5.03 67.51
CA LYS A 77 -15.51 -5.63 68.08
C LYS A 77 -14.73 -4.65 68.98
N ASN A 78 -14.89 -3.35 68.78
CA ASN A 78 -14.31 -2.29 69.60
C ASN A 78 -15.30 -1.76 70.67
N HIS A 79 -16.36 -2.53 70.97
CA HIS A 79 -17.37 -2.21 71.99
C HIS A 79 -18.23 -0.96 71.70
N ILE A 80 -18.39 -0.59 70.43
CA ILE A 80 -19.24 0.52 69.99
C ILE A 80 -20.54 -0.05 69.39
N TYR A 81 -21.70 0.25 69.99
CA TYR A 81 -23.00 -0.36 69.64
C TYR A 81 -24.12 0.65 69.32
N ASN A 82 -23.82 1.95 69.32
CA ASN A 82 -24.76 3.05 69.09
C ASN A 82 -25.09 3.30 67.61
N TYR A 83 -24.44 2.60 66.67
CA TYR A 83 -24.66 2.74 65.23
C TYR A 83 -25.27 1.46 64.64
N ASP A 84 -26.26 1.64 63.77
CA ASP A 84 -26.65 0.65 62.76
C ASP A 84 -26.17 1.12 61.37
N THR A 85 -26.26 0.26 60.36
CA THR A 85 -25.78 0.55 59.00
C THR A 85 -26.39 1.84 58.42
N GLN A 86 -27.68 2.12 58.67
CA GLN A 86 -28.33 3.31 58.15
C GLN A 86 -27.90 4.58 58.88
N ARG A 87 -27.79 4.52 60.22
CA ARG A 87 -27.34 5.62 61.07
C ARG A 87 -25.90 5.98 60.78
N PHE A 88 -25.04 4.98 60.54
CA PHE A 88 -23.64 5.19 60.14
C PHE A 88 -23.55 5.90 58.79
N ILE A 89 -24.26 5.41 57.77
CA ILE A 89 -24.25 6.07 56.45
C ILE A 89 -24.80 7.50 56.53
N LYS A 90 -25.93 7.72 57.21
CA LYS A 90 -26.52 9.07 57.33
C LYS A 90 -25.65 10.05 58.10
N LYS A 91 -24.92 9.61 59.12
CA LYS A 91 -24.09 10.51 59.94
C LYS A 91 -22.71 10.73 59.33
N TRP A 92 -22.11 9.68 58.78
CA TRP A 92 -20.69 9.67 58.42
C TRP A 92 -20.39 9.18 56.99
N GLY A 93 -21.31 8.45 56.35
CA GLY A 93 -21.12 7.86 55.01
C GLY A 93 -21.84 8.59 53.86
N ILE A 94 -22.37 9.81 54.09
CA ILE A 94 -23.08 10.59 53.06
C ILE A 94 -22.18 10.80 51.83
N LEU A 95 -20.90 11.11 52.04
CA LEU A 95 -19.95 11.34 50.95
C LEU A 95 -19.78 10.10 50.05
N SER A 96 -19.74 8.90 50.64
CA SER A 96 -19.68 7.64 49.89
C SER A 96 -20.93 7.45 49.02
N MET A 97 -22.11 7.77 49.55
CA MET A 97 -23.36 7.72 48.78
C MET A 97 -23.39 8.80 47.67
N GLU A 98 -22.88 9.99 47.95
CA GLU A 98 -22.80 11.08 46.96
C GLU A 98 -21.89 10.73 45.78
N ILE A 99 -20.73 10.13 46.02
CA ILE A 99 -19.81 9.65 44.97
C ILE A 99 -20.53 8.67 44.04
N TRP A 100 -21.26 7.71 44.61
CA TRP A 100 -22.02 6.72 43.86
C TRP A 100 -23.16 7.34 43.04
N ILE A 101 -23.98 8.16 43.69
CA ILE A 101 -25.11 8.87 43.06
C ILE A 101 -24.61 9.69 41.87
N ASN A 102 -23.54 10.46 42.05
CA ASN A 102 -22.96 11.29 40.99
C ASN A 102 -22.47 10.47 39.80
N ALA A 103 -21.88 9.29 40.04
CA ALA A 103 -21.46 8.39 38.96
C ALA A 103 -22.67 7.84 38.18
N CYS A 104 -23.70 7.38 38.88
CA CYS A 104 -24.92 6.91 38.23
C CYS A 104 -25.65 8.02 37.47
N ASP A 105 -25.66 9.24 38.00
CA ASP A 105 -26.24 10.40 37.35
C ASP A 105 -25.53 10.77 36.04
N ARG A 106 -24.20 10.64 35.98
CA ARG A 106 -23.44 10.83 34.73
C ARG A 106 -23.91 9.86 33.65
N ILE A 107 -24.15 8.60 34.02
CA ILE A 107 -24.64 7.57 33.08
C ILE A 107 -26.10 7.84 32.68
N ALA A 108 -26.98 8.14 33.63
CA ALA A 108 -28.40 8.45 33.36
C ALA A 108 -28.59 9.73 32.54
N ASN A 109 -27.76 10.75 32.75
CA ASN A 109 -27.77 11.98 31.94
C ASN A 109 -27.30 11.69 30.50
N SER A 110 -26.27 10.86 30.33
CA SER A 110 -25.82 10.42 29.00
C SER A 110 -26.93 9.64 28.28
N TYR A 111 -27.62 8.74 28.99
CA TYR A 111 -28.76 7.99 28.48
C TYR A 111 -29.93 8.89 28.05
N THR A 112 -30.37 9.83 28.90
CA THR A 112 -31.47 10.77 28.59
C THR A 112 -31.13 11.76 27.48
N SER A 113 -29.85 12.05 27.24
CA SER A 113 -29.43 12.88 26.11
C SER A 113 -29.57 12.19 24.74
N ILE A 114 -29.59 10.85 24.73
CA ILE A 114 -29.70 10.04 23.50
C ILE A 114 -31.18 9.76 23.16
N ILE A 115 -32.04 9.72 24.17
CA ILE A 115 -33.46 9.38 24.02
C ILE A 115 -34.28 10.62 23.63
N VAL A 116 -35.10 10.46 22.59
CA VAL A 116 -35.99 11.54 22.09
C VAL A 116 -37.34 11.57 22.82
N ASN A 117 -37.69 10.50 23.56
CA ASN A 117 -38.95 10.39 24.28
C ASN A 117 -38.95 11.26 25.57
N GLY A 118 -39.67 12.39 25.51
CA GLY A 118 -39.78 13.33 26.64
C GLY A 118 -40.43 12.76 27.91
N GLN A 119 -41.34 11.79 27.80
CA GLN A 119 -41.96 11.14 28.97
C GLN A 119 -40.96 10.23 29.68
N LEU A 120 -40.22 9.42 28.93
CA LEU A 120 -39.17 8.55 29.48
C LEU A 120 -38.06 9.37 30.15
N CYS A 121 -37.65 10.47 29.51
CA CYS A 121 -36.69 11.41 30.09
C CYS A 121 -37.20 12.06 31.39
N ALA A 122 -38.49 12.39 31.48
CA ALA A 122 -39.09 12.92 32.70
C ALA A 122 -39.12 11.88 33.84
N SER A 123 -39.49 10.63 33.54
CA SER A 123 -39.53 9.54 34.52
C SER A 123 -38.14 9.20 35.08
N VAL A 124 -37.10 9.16 34.24
CA VAL A 124 -35.71 8.94 34.69
C VAL A 124 -35.26 10.07 35.62
N LYS A 125 -35.52 11.33 35.25
CA LYS A 125 -35.16 12.50 36.08
C LYS A 125 -35.88 12.50 37.42
N GLN A 126 -37.17 12.17 37.43
CA GLN A 126 -37.95 12.07 38.66
C GLN A 126 -37.43 10.96 39.57
N TRP A 127 -37.04 9.82 39.00
CA TRP A 127 -36.45 8.73 39.77
C TRP A 127 -35.08 9.08 40.36
N GLN A 128 -34.20 9.75 39.60
CA GLN A 128 -32.92 10.27 40.12
C GLN A 128 -33.15 11.23 41.29
N GLN A 129 -34.15 12.12 41.19
CA GLN A 129 -34.52 13.03 42.28
C GLN A 129 -34.96 12.26 43.53
N ASN A 130 -35.87 11.29 43.37
CA ASN A 130 -36.35 10.47 44.49
C ASN A 130 -35.21 9.68 45.16
N TYR A 131 -34.28 9.13 44.37
CA TYR A 131 -33.14 8.39 44.92
C TYR A 131 -32.18 9.30 45.69
N ARG A 132 -31.91 10.52 45.20
CA ARG A 132 -31.12 11.52 45.94
C ARG A 132 -31.78 11.90 47.26
N SER A 133 -33.09 12.13 47.26
CA SER A 133 -33.86 12.50 48.45
C SER A 133 -33.84 11.42 49.55
N LYS A 134 -33.66 10.13 49.18
CA LYS A 134 -33.54 9.03 50.14
C LYS A 134 -32.30 9.16 51.04
N TRP A 135 -31.19 9.67 50.53
CA TRP A 135 -29.89 9.65 51.20
C TRP A 135 -29.32 11.03 51.55
N LEU A 136 -29.62 12.08 50.79
CA LEU A 136 -28.97 13.39 50.91
C LEU A 136 -29.80 14.45 51.69
N ASP A 137 -30.92 14.07 52.30
CA ASP A 137 -31.82 14.95 53.08
C ASP A 137 -32.07 16.33 52.41
N THR A 138 -32.23 16.34 51.08
CA THR A 138 -32.66 17.54 50.35
C THR A 138 -34.15 17.78 50.60
N ALA A 139 -34.59 19.05 50.55
CA ALA A 139 -35.90 19.57 51.00
C ALA A 139 -37.17 19.01 50.30
N PHE A 140 -37.11 17.83 49.66
CA PHE A 140 -38.18 17.16 48.94
C PHE A 140 -38.57 15.81 49.59
N SER A 141 -38.72 15.78 50.90
CA SER A 141 -39.00 14.57 51.71
C SER A 141 -40.46 14.08 51.70
N ALA A 142 -41.26 14.43 50.68
CA ALA A 142 -42.70 14.14 50.65
C ALA A 142 -43.20 13.48 49.36
N LEU A 143 -42.47 12.51 48.80
CA LEU A 143 -42.97 11.65 47.72
C LEU A 143 -42.89 10.17 48.11
N PRO A 144 -43.91 9.35 47.77
CA PRO A 144 -43.99 7.97 48.20
C PRO A 144 -42.79 7.17 47.72
N VAL A 145 -42.32 6.24 48.56
CA VAL A 145 -41.23 5.31 48.28
C VAL A 145 -41.52 4.55 46.98
N VAL A 146 -40.71 4.79 45.95
CA VAL A 146 -40.77 4.05 44.70
C VAL A 146 -39.43 3.32 44.53
N GLY A 147 -39.42 2.04 44.93
CA GLY A 147 -38.24 1.16 44.89
C GLY A 147 -37.82 0.70 43.48
N ARG A 148 -38.57 1.05 42.43
CA ARG A 148 -38.23 0.82 41.01
C ARG A 148 -38.86 1.90 40.16
N MET A 149 -38.14 2.40 39.15
CA MET A 149 -38.63 3.41 38.20
C MET A 149 -40.09 3.10 37.75
N PRO A 150 -41.04 4.05 37.82
CA PRO A 150 -42.39 3.81 37.33
C PRO A 150 -42.35 3.77 35.80
N VAL A 151 -42.66 2.62 35.21
CA VAL A 151 -42.69 2.39 33.76
C VAL A 151 -44.13 2.05 33.36
N ASP A 152 -44.73 2.78 32.38
CA ASP A 152 -45.60 2.22 31.30
C ASP A 152 -46.10 3.32 30.31
N TRP A 153 -46.43 2.97 29.05
CA TRP A 153 -47.80 3.20 28.51
C TRP A 153 -48.18 2.50 27.19
N SER A 154 -47.33 1.79 26.44
CA SER A 154 -47.84 1.13 25.21
C SER A 154 -48.30 -0.32 25.39
N THR A 155 -47.92 -1.05 26.45
CA THR A 155 -48.10 -2.52 26.47
C THR A 155 -48.48 -3.20 27.78
N GLY A 156 -48.49 -2.56 28.96
CA GLY A 156 -49.11 -3.15 30.16
C GLY A 156 -48.57 -4.53 30.57
N ARG A 157 -47.27 -4.79 30.43
CA ARG A 157 -46.63 -6.00 30.98
C ARG A 157 -45.52 -5.63 31.96
N GLU A 158 -45.51 -6.29 33.12
CA GLU A 158 -44.31 -6.42 33.94
C GLU A 158 -43.15 -6.87 33.05
N TYR A 159 -41.96 -6.31 33.25
CA TYR A 159 -40.77 -6.92 32.65
C TYR A 159 -40.65 -8.32 33.23
N VAL A 160 -40.97 -9.28 32.37
CA VAL A 160 -40.55 -10.67 32.48
C VAL A 160 -39.04 -10.62 32.66
N SER A 161 -38.59 -11.31 33.69
CA SER A 161 -37.23 -11.79 33.83
C SER A 161 -36.80 -12.54 32.56
N THR A 162 -36.33 -11.89 31.49
CA THR A 162 -35.54 -12.51 30.40
C THR A 162 -35.17 -11.49 29.30
N GLY A 163 -33.88 -11.38 29.01
CA GLY A 163 -33.42 -11.37 27.63
C GLY A 163 -33.16 -10.03 26.95
N ASP A 164 -34.21 -9.29 26.56
CA ASP A 164 -34.10 -8.47 25.35
C ASP A 164 -34.17 -6.94 25.57
N SER A 165 -33.26 -6.23 24.91
CA SER A 165 -33.18 -4.76 24.84
C SER A 165 -34.32 -4.17 24.01
N ILE A 166 -34.70 -2.91 24.26
CA ILE A 166 -35.54 -2.15 23.33
C ILE A 166 -34.74 -2.00 22.03
N ALA A 167 -35.27 -2.59 20.95
CA ALA A 167 -34.77 -2.63 19.58
C ALA A 167 -33.42 -1.90 19.33
N PRO A 168 -32.31 -2.64 19.18
CA PRO A 168 -30.99 -2.11 18.83
C PRO A 168 -30.98 -1.09 17.67
N ASP A 169 -31.94 -1.22 16.76
CA ASP A 169 -32.09 -0.43 15.54
C ASP A 169 -32.67 0.98 15.78
N MET A 170 -33.38 1.23 16.91
CA MET A 170 -33.97 2.54 17.20
C MET A 170 -32.98 3.55 17.76
N TYR A 171 -31.99 3.10 18.53
CA TYR A 171 -30.98 3.96 19.15
C TYR A 171 -29.59 3.33 19.12
N PRO A 172 -28.90 3.30 17.95
CA PRO A 172 -27.56 2.71 17.81
C PRO A 172 -26.53 3.25 18.81
N ASN A 173 -26.67 4.52 19.20
CA ASN A 173 -25.79 5.18 20.17
C ASN A 173 -25.91 4.60 21.59
N LEU A 174 -27.06 4.03 21.98
CA LEU A 174 -27.20 3.35 23.29
C LEU A 174 -26.44 2.02 23.31
N ASN A 175 -26.46 1.27 22.20
CA ASN A 175 -25.65 0.06 22.08
C ASN A 175 -24.17 0.37 22.05
N ALA A 176 -23.75 1.41 21.32
CA ALA A 176 -22.37 1.87 21.33
C ALA A 176 -21.92 2.27 22.75
N MET A 177 -22.77 2.96 23.50
CA MET A 177 -22.51 3.32 24.89
C MET A 177 -22.36 2.09 25.79
N PHE A 178 -23.26 1.10 25.68
CA PHE A 178 -23.20 -0.12 26.48
C PHE A 178 -21.99 -1.00 26.15
N ASN A 179 -21.63 -1.12 24.86
CA ASN A 179 -20.50 -1.91 24.41
C ASN A 179 -19.14 -1.26 24.71
N SER A 180 -19.12 0.04 25.01
CA SER A 180 -17.91 0.70 25.51
C SER A 180 -17.64 0.32 26.97
N GLU A 181 -16.39 0.11 27.35
CA GLU A 181 -16.04 -0.17 28.76
C GLU A 181 -16.21 1.06 29.67
N LYS A 182 -16.42 2.24 29.10
CA LYS A 182 -16.40 3.52 29.81
C LYS A 182 -17.48 3.62 30.91
N PRO A 183 -18.78 3.31 30.68
CA PRO A 183 -19.78 3.35 31.74
C PRO A 183 -19.48 2.38 32.89
N LEU A 184 -19.02 1.18 32.56
CA LEU A 184 -18.65 0.17 33.55
C LEU A 184 -17.48 0.66 34.41
N ASN A 185 -16.43 1.20 33.80
CA ASN A 185 -15.27 1.71 34.55
C ASN A 185 -15.66 2.87 35.47
N VAL A 186 -16.48 3.83 34.99
CA VAL A 186 -16.99 4.93 35.83
C VAL A 186 -17.74 4.43 37.05
N LEU A 187 -18.62 3.43 36.89
CA LEU A 187 -19.39 2.86 38.00
C LEU A 187 -18.51 2.03 38.94
N ALA A 188 -17.62 1.21 38.40
CA ALA A 188 -16.71 0.37 39.16
C ALA A 188 -15.73 1.21 40.00
N ASP A 189 -15.21 2.30 39.45
CA ASP A 189 -14.34 3.23 40.16
C ASP A 189 -15.10 4.02 41.22
N ALA A 190 -16.39 4.33 40.98
CA ALA A 190 -17.24 4.96 41.99
C ALA A 190 -17.50 4.03 43.18
N ILE A 191 -17.75 2.73 42.95
CA ILE A 191 -17.87 1.74 44.03
C ILE A 191 -16.58 1.66 44.83
N TYR A 192 -15.44 1.52 44.16
CA TYR A 192 -14.15 1.47 44.84
C TYR A 192 -13.92 2.73 45.68
N THR A 193 -14.09 3.92 45.10
CA THR A 193 -13.85 5.20 45.79
C THR A 193 -14.81 5.40 46.96
N ALA A 194 -16.10 5.08 46.78
CA ALA A 194 -17.11 5.20 47.82
C ALA A 194 -16.82 4.29 49.02
N VAL A 195 -16.46 3.02 48.75
CA VAL A 195 -16.15 2.03 49.79
C VAL A 195 -14.82 2.33 50.44
N ALA A 196 -13.76 2.54 49.66
CA ALA A 196 -12.43 2.89 50.17
C ALA A 196 -12.52 4.12 51.07
N GLY A 197 -13.26 5.16 50.66
CA GLY A 197 -13.45 6.39 51.43
C GLY A 197 -14.11 6.21 52.81
N MET A 198 -14.84 5.11 53.05
CA MET A 198 -15.47 4.86 54.36
C MET A 198 -14.47 4.69 55.51
N HIS A 199 -13.19 4.41 55.21
CA HIS A 199 -12.16 4.35 56.26
C HIS A 199 -12.06 5.67 57.03
N GLN A 200 -12.22 6.82 56.36
CA GLN A 200 -12.14 8.14 57.00
C GLN A 200 -13.26 8.31 58.04
N SER A 201 -14.48 7.91 57.65
CA SER A 201 -15.66 7.90 58.51
C SER A 201 -15.50 6.95 59.70
N LEU A 202 -14.96 5.76 59.46
CA LEU A 202 -14.69 4.76 60.51
C LEU A 202 -13.62 5.25 61.49
N VAL A 203 -12.50 5.80 60.99
CA VAL A 203 -11.42 6.35 61.81
C VAL A 203 -11.95 7.44 62.73
N ARG A 204 -12.76 8.37 62.23
CA ARG A 204 -13.37 9.43 63.06
C ARG A 204 -14.21 8.87 64.20
N VAL A 205 -15.05 7.87 63.92
CA VAL A 205 -15.85 7.21 64.97
C VAL A 205 -14.97 6.52 66.01
N LEU A 206 -13.93 5.80 65.57
CA LEU A 206 -13.01 5.12 66.48
C LEU A 206 -12.21 6.12 67.32
N MET A 207 -11.81 7.27 66.78
CA MET A 207 -11.13 8.32 67.54
C MET A 207 -12.04 8.99 68.58
N GLU A 208 -13.33 9.16 68.27
CA GLU A 208 -14.29 9.80 69.18
C GLU A 208 -14.76 8.86 70.31
N GLU A 209 -14.85 7.56 70.04
CA GLU A 209 -15.56 6.60 70.90
C GLU A 209 -14.70 5.42 71.40
N SER A 210 -13.43 5.30 70.99
CA SER A 210 -12.50 4.24 71.42
C SER A 210 -11.26 4.78 72.14
N ASP A 211 -10.72 4.00 73.07
CA ASP A 211 -9.45 4.28 73.78
C ASP A 211 -8.20 3.80 73.00
N GLN A 212 -8.36 3.26 71.78
CA GLN A 212 -7.23 2.79 70.99
C GLN A 212 -6.36 3.96 70.50
N PRO A 213 -5.02 3.80 70.48
CA PRO A 213 -4.15 4.80 69.88
C PRO A 213 -4.39 4.83 68.38
N LEU A 214 -5.13 5.83 67.91
CA LEU A 214 -5.45 6.07 66.50
C LEU A 214 -5.25 7.54 66.21
N GLU A 215 -4.40 7.84 65.23
CA GLU A 215 -4.10 9.21 64.80
C GLU A 215 -4.75 9.42 63.44
N GLY A 216 -5.71 10.35 63.38
CA GLY A 216 -6.25 10.84 62.12
C GLY A 216 -5.23 11.72 61.40
N LEU A 217 -5.56 12.10 60.17
CA LEU A 217 -4.78 13.10 59.45
C LEU A 217 -5.06 14.49 60.04
N ASP A 218 -4.03 15.34 60.09
CA ASP A 218 -4.15 16.72 60.57
C ASP A 218 -4.76 17.61 59.48
N ASP A 219 -5.99 18.07 59.70
CA ASP A 219 -6.77 18.87 58.74
C ASP A 219 -6.11 20.23 58.42
N ASP A 220 -5.34 20.82 59.35
CA ASP A 220 -4.66 22.09 59.11
C ASP A 220 -3.41 21.88 58.24
N LEU A 221 -2.63 20.82 58.50
CA LEU A 221 -1.49 20.46 57.64
C LEU A 221 -1.93 20.01 56.24
N LEU A 222 -3.07 19.32 56.13
CA LEU A 222 -3.65 18.93 54.84
C LEU A 222 -4.10 20.13 53.99
N ARG A 223 -4.45 21.25 54.62
CA ARG A 223 -4.86 22.48 53.91
C ARG A 223 -3.69 23.12 53.16
N ASP A 224 -2.52 23.11 53.78
CA ASP A 224 -1.31 23.72 53.21
C ASP A 224 -0.61 22.78 52.21
N TYR A 225 -0.91 21.48 52.25
CA TYR A 225 -0.33 20.45 51.38
C TYR A 225 -0.30 20.83 49.89
N PRO A 226 -1.43 21.20 49.24
CA PRO A 226 -1.43 21.45 47.79
C PRO A 226 -0.57 22.67 47.40
N VAL A 227 -0.45 23.65 48.30
CA VAL A 227 0.35 24.86 48.08
C VAL A 227 1.83 24.52 48.13
N ILE A 228 2.26 23.79 49.15
CA ILE A 228 3.65 23.36 49.30
C ILE A 228 4.04 22.44 48.14
N PHE A 229 3.20 21.46 47.80
CA PHE A 229 3.45 20.55 46.69
C PHE A 229 3.56 21.28 45.34
N SER A 230 2.65 22.24 45.07
CA SER A 230 2.72 23.05 43.86
C SER A 230 3.99 23.89 43.79
N ASN A 231 4.43 24.47 44.92
CA ASN A 231 5.67 25.25 44.97
C ASN A 231 6.92 24.40 44.69
N ILE A 232 6.92 23.12 45.11
CA ILE A 232 7.98 22.17 44.78
C ILE A 232 7.99 21.92 43.26
N ILE A 233 6.86 21.54 42.67
CA ILE A 233 6.75 21.25 41.23
C ILE A 233 7.11 22.47 40.38
N GLN A 234 6.72 23.67 40.79
CA GLN A 234 7.02 24.91 40.07
C GLN A 234 8.47 25.38 40.22
N GLY A 235 9.30 24.69 41.02
CA GLY A 235 10.70 25.05 41.25
C GLY A 235 10.89 26.33 42.06
N ILE A 236 9.89 26.71 42.87
CA ILE A 236 9.98 27.88 43.77
C ILE A 236 10.84 27.53 45.00
N VAL A 237 10.79 26.27 45.44
CA VAL A 237 11.58 25.75 46.55
C VAL A 237 13.02 25.52 46.11
N SER A 238 13.98 25.98 46.93
CA SER A 238 15.41 25.77 46.69
C SER A 238 15.74 24.27 46.60
N PRO A 239 16.68 23.82 45.75
CA PRO A 239 17.03 22.41 45.61
C PRO A 239 17.41 21.70 46.92
N GLU A 240 18.02 22.43 47.86
CA GLU A 240 18.42 21.93 49.20
C GLU A 240 17.20 21.67 50.11
N ASP A 241 16.10 22.41 49.90
CA ASP A 241 14.89 22.33 50.71
C ASP A 241 13.86 21.33 50.14
N ILE A 242 14.02 20.87 48.90
CA ILE A 242 13.03 19.97 48.25
C ILE A 242 12.85 18.67 49.05
N VAL A 243 13.93 17.99 49.41
CA VAL A 243 13.87 16.71 50.14
C VAL A 243 13.24 16.90 51.54
N PRO A 244 13.68 17.87 52.37
CA PRO A 244 13.01 18.16 53.65
C PRO A 244 11.52 18.50 53.52
N GLN A 245 11.12 19.31 52.53
CA GLN A 245 9.72 19.67 52.31
C GLN A 245 8.91 18.47 51.81
N ALA A 246 9.46 17.64 50.92
CA ALA A 246 8.83 16.41 50.48
C ALA A 246 8.67 15.41 51.64
N ALA A 247 9.66 15.29 52.53
CA ALA A 247 9.57 14.45 53.72
C ALA A 247 8.46 14.93 54.68
N LEU A 248 8.27 16.25 54.81
CA LEU A 248 7.14 16.83 55.55
C LEU A 248 5.81 16.44 54.89
N LEU A 249 5.70 16.57 53.57
CA LEU A 249 4.50 16.17 52.82
C LEU A 249 4.18 14.67 53.00
N VAL A 250 5.18 13.79 52.97
CA VAL A 250 4.97 12.35 53.24
C VAL A 250 4.47 12.13 54.68
N LYS A 251 5.00 12.86 55.67
CA LYS A 251 4.52 12.78 57.06
C LYS A 251 3.07 13.27 57.20
N THR A 252 2.68 14.29 56.44
CA THR A 252 1.31 14.83 56.44
C THR A 252 0.34 13.92 55.70
N TYR A 253 0.71 13.45 54.51
CA TYR A 253 -0.14 12.61 53.66
C TYR A 253 0.71 11.65 52.82
N PRO A 254 0.99 10.43 53.32
CA PRO A 254 1.89 9.48 52.67
C PRO A 254 1.26 8.75 51.48
N PHE A 255 0.06 9.14 51.05
CA PHE A 255 -0.73 8.42 50.04
C PHE A 255 -0.80 9.16 48.71
N ASP A 256 -0.12 10.30 48.57
CA ASP A 256 -0.06 11.04 47.30
C ASP A 256 0.90 10.38 46.32
N LYS A 257 0.33 9.84 45.24
CA LYS A 257 1.05 9.20 44.15
C LYS A 257 1.96 10.16 43.39
N GLU A 258 1.53 11.41 43.20
CA GLU A 258 2.25 12.39 42.39
C GLU A 258 3.56 12.80 43.07
N LEU A 259 3.57 12.88 44.40
CA LEU A 259 4.78 13.15 45.17
C LEU A 259 5.84 12.06 44.97
N TYR A 260 5.47 10.78 45.03
CA TYR A 260 6.42 9.69 44.82
C TYR A 260 6.95 9.65 43.38
N ILE A 261 6.10 9.93 42.38
CA ILE A 261 6.53 10.08 40.99
C ILE A 261 7.59 11.18 40.87
N TYR A 262 7.28 12.38 41.38
CA TYR A 262 8.18 13.52 41.29
C TYR A 262 9.54 13.22 41.92
N MET A 263 9.53 12.61 43.12
CA MET A 263 10.76 12.27 43.83
C MET A 263 11.57 11.21 43.11
N PHE A 264 10.91 10.17 42.57
CA PHE A 264 11.59 9.15 41.77
C PHE A 264 12.23 9.73 40.50
N ASP A 265 11.52 10.61 39.78
CA ASP A 265 12.02 11.20 38.53
C ASP A 265 13.25 12.10 38.74
N HIS A 266 13.34 12.77 39.90
CA HIS A 266 14.44 13.70 40.21
C HIS A 266 15.60 13.05 40.98
N TYR A 267 15.33 12.06 41.83
CA TYR A 267 16.32 11.51 42.77
C TYR A 267 16.54 9.99 42.63
N GLY A 268 15.73 9.27 41.86
CA GLY A 268 15.83 7.82 41.67
C GLY A 268 15.41 6.99 42.90
N ASP A 269 15.70 5.70 42.92
CA ASP A 269 15.44 4.83 44.08
C ASP A 269 16.51 3.75 44.21
N LYS A 270 17.78 4.17 44.33
CA LYS A 270 18.94 3.27 44.24
C LYS A 270 18.95 2.17 45.31
N GLU A 271 18.58 2.53 46.54
CA GLU A 271 18.59 1.61 47.69
C GLU A 271 17.25 0.87 47.87
N GLY A 272 16.24 1.18 47.04
CA GLY A 272 14.90 0.61 47.15
C GLY A 272 14.08 1.14 48.32
N SER A 273 14.56 2.16 49.04
CA SER A 273 13.90 2.75 50.20
C SER A 273 12.53 3.36 49.83
N LEU A 274 12.42 3.98 48.65
CA LEU A 274 11.16 4.51 48.13
C LEU A 274 10.18 3.37 47.82
N SER A 275 10.66 2.32 47.15
CA SER A 275 9.86 1.11 46.87
C SER A 275 9.37 0.42 48.14
N GLN A 276 10.22 0.26 49.16
CA GLN A 276 9.82 -0.35 50.44
C GLN A 276 8.74 0.47 51.16
N MET A 277 8.86 1.80 51.10
CA MET A 277 7.93 2.72 51.73
C MET A 277 6.58 2.77 51.00
N THR A 278 6.59 2.84 49.67
CA THR A 278 5.36 2.78 48.87
C THR A 278 4.61 1.46 49.08
N VAL A 279 5.31 0.31 49.18
CA VAL A 279 4.69 -0.97 49.56
C VAL A 279 4.01 -0.88 50.93
N TYR A 280 4.68 -0.29 51.93
CA TYR A 280 4.11 -0.14 53.28
C TYR A 280 2.83 0.72 53.29
N PHE A 281 2.79 1.79 52.48
CA PHE A 281 1.62 2.69 52.39
C PHE A 281 0.54 2.23 51.40
N GLY A 282 0.68 1.04 50.80
CA GLY A 282 -0.29 0.47 49.83
C GLY A 282 -0.19 1.02 48.41
N LEU A 283 0.94 1.64 48.06
CA LEU A 283 1.25 2.19 46.74
C LEU A 283 2.26 1.35 45.96
N GLY A 284 2.62 0.16 46.45
CA GLY A 284 3.64 -0.72 45.86
C GLY A 284 3.36 -1.08 44.40
N ASP A 285 2.18 -1.64 44.10
CA ASP A 285 1.78 -2.04 42.76
C ASP A 285 1.81 -0.86 41.77
N PHE A 286 1.40 0.32 42.24
CA PHE A 286 1.42 1.55 41.45
C PHE A 286 2.86 1.98 41.14
N MET A 287 3.74 1.97 42.14
CA MET A 287 5.13 2.38 41.96
C MET A 287 5.89 1.39 41.07
N GLU A 288 5.64 0.09 41.22
CA GLU A 288 6.21 -0.94 40.34
C GLU A 288 5.76 -0.74 38.89
N ALA A 289 4.46 -0.52 38.67
CA ALA A 289 3.91 -0.24 37.35
C ALA A 289 4.55 0.99 36.69
N TYR A 290 4.68 2.08 37.46
CA TYR A 290 5.27 3.32 36.98
C TYR A 290 6.75 3.16 36.61
N LYS A 291 7.53 2.48 37.45
CA LYS A 291 8.95 2.17 37.20
C LYS A 291 9.14 1.36 35.91
N ILE A 292 8.30 0.34 35.71
CA ILE A 292 8.34 -0.48 34.49
C ILE A 292 7.99 0.36 33.26
N GLN A 293 6.93 1.18 33.33
CA GLN A 293 6.55 2.09 32.25
C GLN A 293 7.70 3.05 31.89
N ALA A 294 8.40 3.60 32.88
CA ALA A 294 9.54 4.49 32.65
C ALA A 294 10.72 3.82 31.93
N VAL A 295 10.93 2.51 32.11
CA VAL A 295 11.91 1.73 31.33
C VAL A 295 11.41 1.52 29.90
N GLU A 296 10.14 1.12 29.74
CA GLU A 296 9.53 0.86 28.43
C GLU A 296 9.53 2.10 27.53
N GLU A 297 9.24 3.29 28.08
CA GLU A 297 9.27 4.56 27.32
C GLU A 297 10.67 4.96 26.83
N ARG A 298 11.73 4.48 27.51
CA ARG A 298 13.12 4.65 27.07
C ARG A 298 13.45 3.68 25.95
N LEU A 299 13.03 2.42 26.08
CA LEU A 299 13.21 1.40 25.05
C LEU A 299 12.51 1.77 23.74
N ASP A 300 11.32 2.40 23.81
CA ASP A 300 10.55 2.89 22.64
C ASP A 300 11.31 3.95 21.81
N LYS A 301 12.35 4.58 22.36
CA LYS A 301 13.14 5.62 21.68
C LYS A 301 14.40 5.10 20.99
N ILE A 302 14.75 3.82 21.21
CA ILE A 302 15.98 3.23 20.67
C ILE A 302 15.81 2.92 19.18
N ASP A 303 16.84 3.26 18.39
CA ASP A 303 16.96 2.77 17.02
C ASP A 303 17.63 1.38 17.03
N PHE A 304 16.86 0.35 16.71
CA PHE A 304 17.33 -1.04 16.69
C PHE A 304 18.19 -1.38 15.46
N THR A 305 18.44 -0.43 14.56
CA THR A 305 19.28 -0.63 13.37
C THR A 305 20.73 -0.22 13.57
N ASP A 306 21.05 0.49 14.65
CA ASP A 306 22.38 1.01 14.96
C ASP A 306 23.06 0.24 16.11
N LEU A 307 24.24 -0.35 15.84
CA LEU A 307 25.03 -1.05 16.87
C LEU A 307 25.53 -0.10 17.96
N GLU A 308 25.94 1.11 17.60
CA GLU A 308 26.47 2.06 18.58
C GLU A 308 25.34 2.57 19.49
N GLY A 309 24.20 2.93 18.89
CA GLY A 309 22.96 3.24 19.59
C GLY A 309 22.49 2.12 20.52
N LEU A 310 22.53 0.86 20.08
CA LEU A 310 22.15 -0.29 20.91
C LEU A 310 23.11 -0.52 22.08
N ARG A 311 24.43 -0.38 21.87
CA ARG A 311 25.44 -0.52 22.93
C ARG A 311 25.33 0.62 23.96
N ALA A 312 25.08 1.84 23.50
CA ALA A 312 24.79 2.98 24.37
C ALA A 312 23.51 2.73 25.18
N ALA A 313 22.44 2.30 24.51
CA ALA A 313 21.16 2.02 25.16
C ALA A 313 21.24 0.87 26.18
N LYS A 314 22.06 -0.16 25.93
CA LYS A 314 22.35 -1.23 26.91
C LYS A 314 22.92 -0.64 28.20
N LYS A 315 23.90 0.25 28.07
CA LYS A 315 24.56 0.90 29.21
C LYS A 315 23.59 1.82 29.95
N GLU A 316 22.89 2.69 29.24
CA GLU A 316 21.91 3.63 29.81
C GLU A 316 20.76 2.90 30.52
N THR A 317 20.24 1.81 29.93
CA THR A 317 19.17 0.99 30.53
C THR A 317 19.68 0.29 31.79
N GLY A 318 20.92 -0.22 31.77
CA GLY A 318 21.55 -0.81 32.95
C GLY A 318 21.69 0.18 34.10
N GLU A 319 22.28 1.36 33.82
CA GLU A 319 22.45 2.44 34.81
C GLU A 319 21.11 2.92 35.37
N PHE A 320 20.09 3.06 34.52
CA PHE A 320 18.75 3.46 34.95
C PHE A 320 18.08 2.40 35.83
N CYS A 321 18.17 1.12 35.46
CA CYS A 321 17.62 0.02 36.25
C CYS A 321 18.31 -0.09 37.62
N GLU A 322 19.64 0.09 37.68
CA GLU A 322 20.38 0.15 38.94
C GLU A 322 19.94 1.33 39.81
N ASN A 323 19.83 2.52 39.22
CA ASN A 323 19.38 3.72 39.93
C ASN A 323 17.90 3.65 40.36
N SER A 324 17.10 2.77 39.76
CA SER A 324 15.67 2.62 40.04
C SER A 324 15.33 1.38 40.86
N HIS A 325 16.32 0.56 41.22
CA HIS A 325 16.17 -0.74 41.88
C HIS A 325 15.27 -1.72 41.10
N ILE A 326 15.43 -1.76 39.78
CA ILE A 326 14.72 -2.66 38.87
C ILE A 326 15.68 -3.79 38.44
N PRO A 327 15.24 -5.07 38.41
CA PRO A 327 16.06 -6.16 37.87
C PRO A 327 16.44 -5.92 36.40
N ALA A 328 17.68 -5.50 36.15
CA ALA A 328 18.15 -5.15 34.82
C ALA A 328 18.39 -6.36 33.90
N LYS A 329 18.52 -7.57 34.48
CA LYS A 329 18.98 -8.79 33.80
C LYS A 329 18.20 -9.11 32.53
N ASP A 330 16.87 -9.04 32.62
CA ASP A 330 15.99 -9.48 31.53
C ASP A 330 16.04 -8.47 30.37
N TYR A 331 16.05 -7.17 30.67
CA TYR A 331 16.17 -6.10 29.66
C TYR A 331 17.53 -6.14 28.96
N ILE A 332 18.63 -6.27 29.72
CA ILE A 332 19.98 -6.35 29.17
C ILE A 332 20.13 -7.59 28.27
N SER A 333 19.61 -8.74 28.70
CA SER A 333 19.66 -9.97 27.91
C SER A 333 18.88 -9.85 26.59
N ALA A 334 17.75 -9.15 26.58
CA ALA A 334 16.98 -8.93 25.36
C ALA A 334 17.74 -8.03 24.37
N ILE A 335 18.39 -6.96 24.85
CA ILE A 335 19.24 -6.10 24.01
C ILE A 335 20.43 -6.89 23.45
N ASP A 336 21.05 -7.75 24.26
CA ASP A 336 22.18 -8.58 23.81
C ASP A 336 21.80 -9.54 22.66
N GLN A 337 20.61 -10.15 22.71
CA GLN A 337 20.12 -10.98 21.62
C GLN A 337 19.93 -10.18 20.31
N ILE A 338 19.50 -8.92 20.41
CA ILE A 338 19.35 -8.06 19.24
C ILE A 338 20.71 -7.67 18.67
N ILE A 339 21.68 -7.34 19.54
CA ILE A 339 23.06 -7.04 19.13
C ILE A 339 23.66 -8.23 18.39
N GLU A 340 23.54 -9.45 18.94
CA GLU A 340 24.07 -10.67 18.31
C GLU A 340 23.47 -10.90 16.92
N LYS A 341 22.14 -10.80 16.78
CA LYS A 341 21.46 -10.95 15.48
C LYS A 341 21.85 -9.86 14.48
N LEU A 342 22.06 -8.64 14.94
CA LEU A 342 22.45 -7.54 14.07
C LEU A 342 23.90 -7.69 13.61
N GLU A 343 24.80 -8.14 14.49
CA GLU A 343 26.16 -8.52 14.11
C GLU A 343 26.17 -9.67 13.10
N GLU A 344 25.33 -10.71 13.27
CA GLU A 344 25.17 -11.77 12.26
C GLU A 344 24.71 -11.22 10.90
N CYS A 345 23.77 -10.28 10.89
CA CYS A 345 23.29 -9.64 9.66
C CYS A 345 24.37 -8.78 9.00
N GLN A 346 25.21 -8.10 9.78
CA GLN A 346 26.33 -7.29 9.25
C GLN A 346 27.45 -8.15 8.66
N ARG A 347 27.68 -9.37 9.16
CA ARG A 347 28.67 -10.31 8.59
C ARG A 347 28.27 -10.89 7.24
N VAL A 348 27.00 -10.78 6.85
CA VAL A 348 26.51 -11.31 5.57
C VAL A 348 26.59 -10.22 4.50
N VAL A 349 27.29 -10.51 3.41
CA VAL A 349 27.44 -9.63 2.25
C VAL A 349 27.17 -10.45 0.98
N ASP A 350 26.23 -10.00 0.16
CA ASP A 350 25.81 -10.69 -1.08
C ASP A 350 25.48 -12.19 -0.86
N GLY A 351 24.91 -12.52 0.30
CA GLY A 351 24.52 -13.89 0.68
C GLY A 351 25.64 -14.77 1.23
N VAL A 352 26.84 -14.24 1.46
CA VAL A 352 27.99 -14.96 2.05
C VAL A 352 28.27 -14.43 3.45
N ALA A 353 28.41 -15.33 4.42
CA ALA A 353 28.79 -15.00 5.79
C ALA A 353 30.32 -14.96 5.91
N TYR A 354 30.86 -13.81 6.33
CA TYR A 354 32.28 -13.62 6.59
C TYR A 354 32.62 -13.95 8.04
N GLU A 355 33.87 -14.35 8.29
CA GLU A 355 34.35 -14.71 9.64
C GLU A 355 34.36 -13.51 10.59
N ASP A 356 34.61 -12.31 10.06
CA ASP A 356 34.73 -11.06 10.81
C ASP A 356 33.96 -9.91 10.14
N ASN A 357 33.47 -8.99 10.97
CA ASN A 357 32.79 -7.77 10.54
C ASN A 357 33.69 -6.87 9.69
N ASP A 358 34.99 -6.79 10.02
CA ASP A 358 35.94 -5.96 9.26
C ASP A 358 36.10 -6.48 7.81
N LEU A 359 36.10 -7.80 7.63
CA LEU A 359 36.15 -8.44 6.31
C LEU A 359 34.85 -8.21 5.53
N ALA A 360 33.70 -8.33 6.21
CA ALA A 360 32.39 -8.03 5.60
C ALA A 360 32.29 -6.56 5.16
N GLN A 361 32.74 -5.62 5.99
CA GLN A 361 32.73 -4.19 5.65
C GLN A 361 33.63 -3.89 4.45
N LYS A 362 34.82 -4.48 4.41
CA LYS A 362 35.72 -4.34 3.26
C LYS A 362 35.11 -4.92 1.98
N ALA A 363 34.48 -6.09 2.05
CA ALA A 363 33.78 -6.68 0.92
C ALA A 363 32.60 -5.82 0.43
N ARG A 364 31.86 -5.17 1.34
CA ARG A 364 30.81 -4.19 0.98
C ARG A 364 31.39 -2.98 0.26
N GLN A 365 32.48 -2.40 0.77
CA GLN A 365 33.16 -1.27 0.14
C GLN A 365 33.66 -1.63 -1.26
N ASP A 366 34.28 -2.80 -1.42
CA ASP A 366 34.73 -3.32 -2.70
C ASP A 366 33.55 -3.45 -3.69
N LEU A 367 32.42 -4.02 -3.25
CA LEU A 367 31.22 -4.12 -4.09
C LEU A 367 30.67 -2.75 -4.47
N THR A 368 30.51 -1.82 -3.53
CA THR A 368 30.02 -0.46 -3.84
C THR A 368 30.92 0.24 -4.85
N ALA A 369 32.24 0.16 -4.69
CA ALA A 369 33.20 0.74 -5.62
C ALA A 369 33.11 0.11 -7.03
N LEU A 370 32.82 -1.19 -7.11
CA LEU A 370 32.57 -1.89 -8.37
C LEU A 370 31.30 -1.36 -9.07
N PHE A 371 30.20 -1.22 -8.33
CA PHE A 371 28.94 -0.70 -8.87
C PHE A 371 29.07 0.74 -9.37
N ASP A 372 29.67 1.63 -8.56
CA ASP A 372 29.83 3.04 -8.91
C ASP A 372 30.68 3.22 -10.18
N ARG A 373 31.68 2.36 -10.38
CA ARG A 373 32.52 2.38 -11.59
C ARG A 373 31.81 1.87 -12.84
N LEU A 374 30.89 0.92 -12.71
CA LEU A 374 30.25 0.25 -13.87
C LEU A 374 28.85 0.78 -14.18
N GLN A 375 28.26 1.59 -13.30
CA GLN A 375 26.91 2.11 -13.44
C GLN A 375 26.77 3.00 -14.69
N GLY A 376 25.85 2.62 -15.59
CA GLY A 376 25.53 3.41 -16.79
C GLY A 376 26.50 3.25 -17.96
N MET A 377 27.49 2.35 -17.85
CA MET A 377 28.39 2.05 -18.97
C MET A 377 27.71 1.15 -20.01
N GLY A 378 27.86 1.53 -21.28
CA GLY A 378 27.51 0.69 -22.44
C GLY A 378 28.62 -0.32 -22.74
N VAL A 379 28.25 -1.58 -22.93
CA VAL A 379 29.21 -2.69 -23.09
C VAL A 379 30.13 -2.48 -24.30
N ASN A 380 29.60 -2.00 -25.43
CA ASN A 380 30.36 -1.85 -26.67
C ASN A 380 31.27 -0.62 -26.66
N GLY A 381 30.82 0.49 -26.06
CA GLY A 381 31.61 1.72 -25.95
C GLY A 381 32.77 1.64 -24.95
N HIS A 382 32.65 0.78 -23.93
CA HIS A 382 33.54 0.78 -22.76
C HIS A 382 34.25 -0.57 -22.53
N MET A 383 34.41 -1.41 -23.57
CA MET A 383 35.03 -2.75 -23.44
C MET A 383 36.40 -2.73 -22.73
N GLU A 384 37.24 -1.73 -23.00
CA GLU A 384 38.58 -1.63 -22.41
C GLU A 384 38.54 -1.14 -20.96
N GLU A 385 37.59 -0.26 -20.62
CA GLU A 385 37.36 0.18 -19.25
C GLU A 385 36.82 -0.96 -18.39
N ILE A 386 35.90 -1.78 -18.92
CA ILE A 386 35.40 -2.99 -18.24
C ILE A 386 36.54 -3.96 -17.95
N ARG A 387 37.45 -4.19 -18.90
CA ARG A 387 38.64 -5.05 -18.68
C ARG A 387 39.57 -4.49 -17.61
N LYS A 388 39.77 -3.16 -17.60
CA LYS A 388 40.58 -2.51 -16.58
C LYS A 388 39.96 -2.66 -15.19
N VAL A 389 38.65 -2.49 -15.07
CA VAL A 389 37.92 -2.74 -13.82
C VAL A 389 38.07 -4.20 -13.39
N MET A 390 38.02 -5.17 -14.31
CA MET A 390 38.24 -6.57 -13.98
C MET A 390 39.65 -6.87 -13.44
N GLU A 391 40.69 -6.21 -13.95
CA GLU A 391 42.06 -6.39 -13.44
C GLU A 391 42.25 -5.68 -12.09
N ASP A 392 41.69 -4.48 -11.92
CA ASP A 392 41.74 -3.72 -10.67
C ASP A 392 41.09 -4.48 -9.49
N PHE A 393 40.06 -5.30 -9.76
CA PHE A 393 39.29 -6.05 -8.75
C PHE A 393 39.73 -7.51 -8.56
N LYS A 394 40.81 -7.94 -9.22
CA LYS A 394 41.29 -9.33 -9.19
C LYS A 394 41.67 -9.83 -7.80
N ASP A 395 42.21 -8.95 -6.96
CA ASP A 395 42.62 -9.23 -5.58
C ASP A 395 41.63 -8.69 -4.54
N CYS A 396 40.37 -8.44 -4.93
CA CYS A 396 39.39 -7.90 -3.99
C CYS A 396 39.03 -8.89 -2.89
N SER A 397 38.60 -8.36 -1.75
CA SER A 397 38.25 -9.16 -0.57
C SER A 397 36.88 -9.85 -0.67
N CYS A 398 36.13 -9.55 -1.74
CA CYS A 398 34.78 -10.05 -1.95
C CYS A 398 34.78 -11.49 -2.47
N GLN A 399 34.27 -12.43 -1.66
CA GLN A 399 34.16 -13.83 -2.03
C GLN A 399 33.17 -14.09 -3.19
N THR A 400 32.25 -13.15 -3.47
CA THR A 400 31.32 -13.26 -4.61
C THR A 400 31.85 -12.66 -5.90
N TRP A 401 33.11 -12.19 -5.92
CA TRP A 401 33.73 -11.61 -7.12
C TRP A 401 33.65 -12.51 -8.36
N GLU A 402 33.88 -13.81 -8.22
CA GLU A 402 33.86 -14.76 -9.35
C GLU A 402 32.54 -14.73 -10.11
N LYS A 403 31.41 -14.54 -9.42
CA LYS A 403 30.07 -14.42 -10.00
C LYS A 403 29.95 -13.16 -10.86
N TYR A 404 30.43 -12.01 -10.37
CA TYR A 404 30.41 -10.75 -11.14
C TYR A 404 31.38 -10.78 -12.31
N ARG A 405 32.57 -11.36 -12.10
CA ARG A 405 33.56 -11.58 -13.15
C ARG A 405 33.00 -12.42 -14.30
N ALA A 406 32.36 -13.55 -13.99
CA ALA A 406 31.76 -14.42 -15.00
C ALA A 406 30.68 -13.70 -15.82
N TYR A 407 29.85 -12.87 -15.17
CA TYR A 407 28.86 -12.04 -15.86
C TYR A 407 29.51 -11.01 -16.78
N LEU A 408 30.54 -10.29 -16.32
CA LEU A 408 31.25 -9.30 -17.12
C LEU A 408 31.94 -9.94 -18.33
N GLU A 409 32.57 -11.12 -18.16
CA GLU A 409 33.15 -11.89 -19.26
C GLU A 409 32.11 -12.28 -20.32
N GLU A 410 30.92 -12.69 -19.90
CA GLU A 410 29.83 -13.04 -20.81
C GLU A 410 29.27 -11.80 -21.53
N CYS A 411 29.12 -10.67 -20.82
CA CYS A 411 28.75 -9.40 -21.42
C CYS A 411 29.78 -8.95 -22.47
N LEU A 412 31.07 -9.07 -22.19
CA LEU A 412 32.14 -8.76 -23.15
C LEU A 412 32.10 -9.68 -24.37
N LYS A 413 31.83 -10.99 -24.20
CA LYS A 413 31.67 -11.93 -25.33
C LYS A 413 30.48 -11.57 -26.21
N ARG A 414 29.32 -11.28 -25.60
CA ARG A 414 28.11 -10.89 -26.33
C ARG A 414 28.28 -9.52 -27.01
N GLY A 415 28.94 -8.57 -26.34
CA GLY A 415 29.33 -7.28 -26.92
C GLY A 415 30.24 -7.44 -28.12
N ASP A 416 31.26 -8.29 -28.01
CA ASP A 416 32.17 -8.60 -29.12
C ASP A 416 31.45 -9.23 -30.32
N ILE A 417 30.56 -10.21 -30.11
CA ILE A 417 29.76 -10.82 -31.17
C ILE A 417 28.83 -9.78 -31.82
N ARG A 418 28.18 -8.92 -31.03
CA ARG A 418 27.34 -7.83 -31.59
C ARG A 418 28.16 -6.85 -32.39
N PHE A 419 29.33 -6.46 -31.90
CA PHE A 419 30.25 -5.61 -32.63
C PHE A 419 30.80 -6.30 -33.90
N ARG A 420 30.89 -7.62 -33.94
CA ARG A 420 31.30 -8.33 -35.16
C ARG A 420 30.13 -8.66 -36.08
N THR A 421 28.89 -8.42 -35.66
CA THR A 421 27.70 -8.63 -36.50
C THR A 421 27.44 -7.39 -37.36
N VAL A 422 27.36 -7.58 -38.67
CA VAL A 422 26.87 -6.60 -39.65
C VAL A 422 25.87 -7.32 -40.54
N GLN A 423 24.67 -6.78 -40.75
CA GLN A 423 23.66 -7.41 -41.62
C GLN A 423 23.31 -8.87 -41.25
N ASN A 424 23.23 -9.18 -39.95
CA ASN A 424 23.06 -10.54 -39.39
C ASN A 424 24.18 -11.53 -39.73
N ILE A 425 25.33 -11.07 -40.21
CA ILE A 425 26.51 -11.88 -40.48
C ILE A 425 27.59 -11.55 -39.43
N VAL A 426 28.08 -12.58 -38.75
CA VAL A 426 29.15 -12.46 -37.77
C VAL A 426 30.50 -12.58 -38.48
N PHE A 427 31.31 -11.53 -38.40
CA PHE A 427 32.65 -11.49 -38.99
C PHE A 427 33.72 -12.03 -38.03
N ASP A 428 34.83 -12.51 -38.59
CA ASP A 428 35.92 -13.09 -37.80
C ASP A 428 36.64 -12.05 -36.95
N THR A 429 36.80 -10.82 -37.45
CA THR A 429 37.50 -9.73 -36.75
C THR A 429 36.68 -8.44 -36.72
N LYS A 430 36.95 -7.61 -35.70
CA LYS A 430 36.34 -6.27 -35.54
C LYS A 430 36.67 -5.33 -36.69
N GLU A 431 37.89 -5.41 -37.20
CA GLU A 431 38.37 -4.58 -38.32
C GLU A 431 37.61 -4.88 -39.61
N ILE A 432 37.35 -6.17 -39.88
CA ILE A 432 36.55 -6.59 -41.04
C ILE A 432 35.10 -6.13 -40.87
N ALA A 433 34.52 -6.28 -39.69
CA ALA A 433 33.15 -5.81 -39.42
C ALA A 433 33.03 -4.29 -39.62
N GLU A 434 33.96 -3.50 -39.07
CA GLU A 434 33.94 -2.04 -39.19
C GLU A 434 34.11 -1.56 -40.63
N LYS A 435 35.09 -2.14 -41.36
CA LYS A 435 35.27 -1.86 -42.78
C LYS A 435 34.00 -2.18 -43.57
N THR A 436 33.37 -3.31 -43.25
CA THR A 436 32.15 -3.75 -43.93
C THR A 436 30.94 -2.85 -43.61
N ARG A 437 30.81 -2.33 -42.37
CA ARG A 437 29.82 -1.29 -42.06
C ARG A 437 30.02 -0.04 -42.88
N GLN A 438 31.27 0.41 -43.01
CA GLN A 438 31.59 1.58 -43.80
C GLN A 438 31.23 1.36 -45.28
N GLU A 439 31.55 0.18 -45.83
CA GLU A 439 31.13 -0.22 -47.18
C GLU A 439 29.59 -0.19 -47.33
N CYS A 440 28.84 -0.67 -46.34
CA CYS A 440 27.37 -0.57 -46.32
C CYS A 440 26.86 0.88 -46.29
N MET A 441 27.44 1.74 -45.43
CA MET A 441 27.09 3.18 -45.36
C MET A 441 27.38 3.89 -46.68
N ASP A 442 28.51 3.59 -47.31
CA ASP A 442 28.91 4.21 -48.57
C ASP A 442 27.99 3.75 -49.71
N PHE A 443 27.55 2.49 -49.71
CA PHE A 443 26.57 1.98 -50.66
C PHE A 443 25.19 2.65 -50.50
N GLU A 444 24.70 2.81 -49.28
CA GLU A 444 23.42 3.50 -49.01
C GLU A 444 23.46 4.96 -49.46
N LYS A 445 24.54 5.68 -49.14
CA LYS A 445 24.75 7.06 -49.64
C LYS A 445 24.81 7.14 -51.15
N LEU A 446 25.33 6.10 -51.81
CA LEU A 446 25.36 6.02 -53.27
C LEU A 446 23.94 5.80 -53.80
N MET A 447 23.18 4.86 -53.24
CA MET A 447 21.78 4.64 -53.60
C MET A 447 20.93 5.93 -53.51
N GLU A 448 21.08 6.70 -52.43
CA GLU A 448 20.36 7.97 -52.24
C GLU A 448 20.67 9.01 -53.33
N LYS A 449 21.87 8.96 -53.91
CA LYS A 449 22.33 9.93 -54.93
C LYS A 449 22.09 9.49 -56.36
N THR A 450 22.03 8.19 -56.63
CA THR A 450 22.01 7.63 -57.99
C THR A 450 20.98 6.52 -58.11
N CYS A 451 19.83 6.84 -58.70
CA CYS A 451 18.75 5.88 -59.04
C CYS A 451 17.85 6.41 -60.20
N GLY A 452 18.39 7.21 -61.13
CA GLY A 452 17.61 7.89 -62.18
C GLY A 452 17.72 7.27 -63.58
N SER A 453 18.57 6.27 -63.76
CA SER A 453 18.82 5.62 -65.04
C SER A 453 19.31 4.18 -64.90
N LEU A 454 19.21 3.38 -65.96
CA LEU A 454 19.78 2.02 -66.01
C LEU A 454 21.32 2.03 -65.82
N GLN A 455 21.99 3.11 -66.26
CA GLN A 455 23.43 3.28 -66.05
C GLN A 455 23.76 3.43 -64.56
N ASP A 456 22.91 4.12 -63.79
CA ASP A 456 23.08 4.26 -62.33
C ASP A 456 22.94 2.91 -61.62
N ILE A 457 21.99 2.07 -62.06
CA ILE A 457 21.82 0.71 -61.54
C ILE A 457 23.06 -0.14 -61.80
N HIS A 458 23.69 -0.02 -62.97
CA HIS A 458 24.97 -0.69 -63.24
C HIS A 458 26.14 -0.17 -62.39
N VAL A 459 26.14 1.12 -62.02
CA VAL A 459 27.11 1.67 -61.07
C VAL A 459 26.92 1.03 -59.69
N LEU A 460 25.67 0.90 -59.22
CA LEU A 460 25.34 0.20 -57.98
C LEU A 460 25.72 -1.28 -58.04
N GLU A 461 25.53 -1.94 -59.18
CA GLU A 461 25.90 -3.36 -59.36
C GLU A 461 27.40 -3.58 -59.19
N ASN A 462 28.21 -2.69 -59.77
CA ASN A 462 29.66 -2.71 -59.63
C ASN A 462 30.10 -2.41 -58.18
N ALA A 463 29.43 -1.46 -57.52
CA ALA A 463 29.68 -1.17 -56.11
C ALA A 463 29.36 -2.38 -55.23
N ALA A 464 28.21 -3.04 -55.44
CA ALA A 464 27.80 -4.24 -54.70
C ALA A 464 28.79 -5.41 -54.87
N ARG A 465 29.34 -5.58 -56.08
CA ARG A 465 30.38 -6.60 -56.36
C ARG A 465 31.73 -6.29 -55.72
N ALA A 466 32.03 -5.02 -55.44
CA ALA A 466 33.26 -4.59 -54.81
C ALA A 466 33.22 -4.67 -53.26
N MET A 467 32.03 -4.86 -52.66
CA MET A 467 31.85 -5.05 -51.22
C MET A 467 32.43 -6.38 -50.74
N ASN A 468 32.54 -6.52 -49.41
CA ASN A 468 32.90 -7.77 -48.76
C ASN A 468 32.13 -8.99 -49.33
N PRO A 469 32.81 -10.09 -49.74
CA PRO A 469 32.19 -11.26 -50.36
C PRO A 469 31.06 -11.92 -49.54
N GLN A 470 31.05 -11.75 -48.21
CA GLN A 470 29.99 -12.30 -47.36
C GLN A 470 28.68 -11.50 -47.46
N ILE A 471 28.75 -10.19 -47.71
CA ILE A 471 27.57 -9.30 -47.82
C ILE A 471 27.21 -9.00 -49.28
N SER A 472 28.18 -9.02 -50.19
CA SER A 472 28.01 -8.76 -51.61
C SER A 472 26.80 -9.48 -52.23
N PRO A 473 26.50 -10.77 -51.94
CA PRO A 473 25.32 -11.45 -52.49
C PRO A 473 23.98 -10.78 -52.14
N LEU A 474 23.83 -10.25 -50.91
CA LEU A 474 22.62 -9.56 -50.47
C LEU A 474 22.40 -8.27 -51.26
N TYR A 475 23.46 -7.49 -51.45
CA TYR A 475 23.41 -6.23 -52.19
C TYR A 475 23.28 -6.45 -53.70
N ILE A 476 23.90 -7.49 -54.25
CA ILE A 476 23.68 -7.92 -55.64
C ILE A 476 22.22 -8.33 -55.85
N GLN A 477 21.61 -9.04 -54.90
CA GLN A 477 20.19 -9.39 -54.97
C GLN A 477 19.29 -8.15 -54.95
N LEU A 478 19.61 -7.15 -54.10
CA LEU A 478 18.91 -5.87 -54.08
C LEU A 478 19.01 -5.15 -55.43
N VAL A 479 20.22 -5.01 -55.98
CA VAL A 479 20.44 -4.35 -57.28
C VAL A 479 19.82 -5.14 -58.44
N GLY A 480 19.79 -6.47 -58.36
CA GLY A 480 19.07 -7.31 -59.30
C GLY A 480 17.58 -7.00 -59.31
N ALA A 481 16.95 -6.89 -58.14
CA ALA A 481 15.56 -6.47 -58.02
C ALA A 481 15.32 -5.05 -58.56
N MET A 482 16.25 -4.13 -58.35
CA MET A 482 16.22 -2.77 -58.94
C MET A 482 16.21 -2.83 -60.46
N SER A 483 17.12 -3.60 -61.07
CA SER A 483 17.21 -3.79 -62.52
C SER A 483 15.95 -4.42 -63.10
N ASP A 484 15.41 -5.44 -62.45
CA ASP A 484 14.19 -6.13 -62.88
C ASP A 484 12.98 -5.19 -62.87
N VAL A 485 12.80 -4.42 -61.79
CA VAL A 485 11.71 -3.43 -61.69
C VAL A 485 11.89 -2.33 -62.74
N TRP A 486 13.10 -1.80 -62.92
CA TRP A 486 13.39 -0.79 -63.92
C TRP A 486 13.06 -1.27 -65.34
N ASN A 487 13.53 -2.46 -65.71
CA ASN A 487 13.27 -3.02 -67.04
C ASN A 487 11.78 -3.26 -67.27
N ARG A 488 11.04 -3.73 -66.27
CA ARG A 488 9.58 -3.90 -66.36
C ARG A 488 8.86 -2.55 -66.50
N GLN A 489 9.30 -1.52 -65.78
CA GLN A 489 8.80 -0.15 -65.94
C GLN A 489 9.03 0.37 -67.37
N GLU A 490 10.25 0.20 -67.91
CA GLU A 490 10.59 0.64 -69.27
C GLU A 490 9.80 -0.11 -70.35
N ILE A 491 9.65 -1.43 -70.22
CA ILE A 491 8.85 -2.24 -71.15
C ILE A 491 7.41 -1.74 -71.17
N MET A 492 6.82 -1.56 -69.98
CA MET A 492 5.44 -1.12 -69.83
C MET A 492 5.25 0.34 -70.29
N TYR A 493 6.21 1.23 -70.04
CA TYR A 493 6.16 2.59 -70.55
C TYR A 493 6.31 2.65 -72.07
N SER A 494 7.17 1.80 -72.65
CA SER A 494 7.40 1.74 -74.10
C SER A 494 6.19 1.18 -74.85
N SER A 495 5.44 0.25 -74.24
CA SER A 495 4.20 -0.30 -74.79
C SER A 495 2.95 0.54 -74.47
N LYS A 496 3.09 1.74 -73.90
CA LYS A 496 1.95 2.62 -73.49
C LYS A 496 0.89 2.85 -74.57
N ALA A 497 1.28 2.88 -75.84
CA ALA A 497 0.37 3.08 -76.97
C ALA A 497 -0.56 1.87 -77.22
N LEU A 498 -0.15 0.67 -76.79
CA LEU A 498 -0.92 -0.59 -76.90
C LEU A 498 -1.91 -0.76 -75.74
N TYR A 499 -1.73 -0.04 -74.63
CA TYR A 499 -2.65 -0.09 -73.49
C TYR A 499 -3.86 0.84 -73.66
N ARG A 500 -4.47 0.82 -74.85
CA ARG A 500 -5.87 1.26 -75.00
C ARG A 500 -6.74 0.05 -74.69
N PRO A 501 -7.37 -0.03 -73.51
CA PRO A 501 -8.03 -1.25 -73.10
C PRO A 501 -9.25 -1.49 -73.99
N GLU A 502 -9.32 -2.67 -74.60
CA GLU A 502 -10.51 -3.10 -75.35
C GLU A 502 -11.71 -3.32 -74.40
N ASN A 503 -11.46 -3.61 -73.11
CA ASN A 503 -12.45 -3.76 -72.03
C ASN A 503 -11.84 -3.29 -70.68
N ARG A 504 -12.68 -2.72 -69.81
CA ARG A 504 -12.37 -2.28 -68.43
C ARG A 504 -11.71 -3.36 -67.56
N ALA A 505 -12.06 -4.64 -67.73
CA ALA A 505 -11.43 -5.73 -67.01
C ALA A 505 -9.92 -5.79 -67.30
N LYS A 506 -9.54 -5.71 -68.59
CA LYS A 506 -8.13 -5.72 -69.00
C LYS A 506 -7.39 -4.46 -68.55
N TYR A 507 -8.08 -3.32 -68.52
CA TYR A 507 -7.50 -2.08 -67.98
C TYR A 507 -7.14 -2.21 -66.50
N THR A 508 -8.00 -2.88 -65.73
CA THR A 508 -7.79 -3.10 -64.29
C THR A 508 -6.57 -3.98 -64.03
N GLU A 509 -6.37 -5.04 -64.84
CA GLU A 509 -5.18 -5.90 -64.75
C GLU A 509 -3.88 -5.10 -64.98
N ILE A 510 -3.86 -4.27 -66.03
CA ILE A 510 -2.71 -3.41 -66.36
C ILE A 510 -2.45 -2.39 -65.25
N TRP A 511 -3.52 -1.82 -64.67
CA TRP A 511 -3.40 -0.84 -63.60
C TRP A 511 -2.76 -1.45 -62.35
N PHE A 512 -3.18 -2.65 -61.93
CA PHE A 512 -2.57 -3.33 -60.77
C PHE A 512 -1.11 -3.71 -61.01
N GLU A 513 -0.77 -4.16 -62.22
CA GLU A 513 0.62 -4.43 -62.58
C GLU A 513 1.46 -3.14 -62.55
N ALA A 514 0.90 -2.02 -63.01
CA ALA A 514 1.58 -0.74 -62.98
C ALA A 514 1.75 -0.18 -61.56
N LEU A 515 0.73 -0.34 -60.70
CA LEU A 515 0.81 0.01 -59.28
C LEU A 515 1.89 -0.80 -58.56
N GLU A 516 1.97 -2.12 -58.84
CA GLU A 516 3.03 -2.99 -58.30
C GLU A 516 4.41 -2.44 -58.61
N LEU A 517 4.67 -2.12 -59.88
CA LEU A 517 5.95 -1.60 -60.32
C LEU A 517 6.29 -0.22 -59.76
N GLU A 518 5.30 0.66 -59.62
CA GLU A 518 5.50 1.98 -59.00
C GLU A 518 5.85 1.85 -57.50
N GLN A 519 5.10 1.02 -56.75
CA GLN A 519 5.35 0.82 -55.32
C GLN A 519 6.68 0.08 -55.07
N SER A 520 6.97 -0.96 -55.87
CA SER A 520 8.26 -1.66 -55.86
C SER A 520 9.41 -0.72 -56.17
N GLY A 521 9.24 0.19 -57.16
CA GLY A 521 10.24 1.21 -57.49
C GLY A 521 10.50 2.16 -56.33
N ARG A 522 9.46 2.64 -55.64
CA ARG A 522 9.59 3.51 -54.46
C ARG A 522 10.30 2.81 -53.31
N LEU A 523 9.97 1.57 -53.00
CA LEU A 523 10.63 0.79 -51.94
C LEU A 523 12.12 0.55 -52.24
N LEU A 524 12.50 0.53 -53.51
CA LEU A 524 13.87 0.35 -53.97
C LEU A 524 14.61 1.68 -54.22
N GLY A 525 13.95 2.83 -54.01
CA GLY A 525 14.54 4.14 -54.24
C GLY A 525 14.70 4.54 -55.71
N LEU A 526 14.03 3.86 -56.64
CA LEU A 526 14.10 4.14 -58.08
C LEU A 526 13.36 5.42 -58.46
N ALA A 527 13.98 6.27 -59.27
CA ALA A 527 13.46 7.54 -59.76
C ALA A 527 13.21 7.52 -61.28
N ASN A 528 12.36 6.61 -61.77
CA ASN A 528 11.91 6.62 -63.17
C ASN A 528 10.78 7.65 -63.37
N GLU A 529 11.14 8.93 -63.51
CA GLU A 529 10.16 10.02 -63.63
C GLU A 529 9.22 9.85 -64.83
N ALA A 530 9.70 9.27 -65.93
CA ALA A 530 8.90 9.05 -67.13
C ALA A 530 7.78 8.03 -66.87
N TYR A 531 8.12 6.92 -66.20
CA TYR A 531 7.16 5.92 -65.76
C TYR A 531 6.18 6.48 -64.73
N SER A 532 6.66 7.12 -63.66
CA SER A 532 5.81 7.61 -62.58
C SER A 532 4.81 8.66 -63.08
N ARG A 533 5.23 9.61 -63.93
CA ARG A 533 4.29 10.58 -64.54
C ARG A 533 3.25 9.92 -65.43
N TRP A 534 3.65 8.88 -66.18
CA TRP A 534 2.72 8.10 -66.99
C TRP A 534 1.74 7.32 -66.13
N PHE A 535 2.20 6.67 -65.07
CA PHE A 535 1.36 5.94 -64.13
C PHE A 535 0.37 6.87 -63.40
N GLU A 536 0.80 8.05 -62.99
CA GLU A 536 -0.10 9.07 -62.40
C GLU A 536 -1.19 9.51 -63.38
N THR A 537 -0.83 9.69 -64.65
CA THR A 537 -1.78 10.04 -65.71
C THR A 537 -2.76 8.90 -65.95
N MET A 538 -2.24 7.68 -66.14
CA MET A 538 -3.05 6.46 -66.30
C MET A 538 -3.99 6.23 -65.11
N SER A 539 -3.51 6.41 -63.88
CA SER A 539 -4.29 6.21 -62.67
C SER A 539 -5.40 7.24 -62.54
N ARG A 540 -5.11 8.50 -62.86
CA ARG A 540 -6.12 9.57 -62.87
C ARG A 540 -7.19 9.29 -63.91
N ASP A 541 -6.80 8.89 -65.11
CA ASP A 541 -7.73 8.53 -66.19
C ASP A 541 -8.56 7.29 -65.82
N PHE A 542 -7.94 6.29 -65.18
CA PHE A 542 -8.62 5.08 -64.72
C PHE A 542 -9.66 5.37 -63.63
N LEU A 543 -9.29 6.17 -62.64
CA LEU A 543 -10.13 6.56 -61.51
C LEU A 543 -11.21 7.58 -61.89
N ASN A 544 -11.10 8.22 -63.05
CA ASN A 544 -12.13 9.10 -63.58
C ASN A 544 -13.18 8.30 -64.36
N VAL A 545 -14.41 8.26 -63.85
CA VAL A 545 -15.55 7.69 -64.57
C VAL A 545 -16.62 8.77 -64.74
N LYS A 546 -16.89 9.13 -66.00
CA LYS A 546 -17.86 10.17 -66.38
C LYS A 546 -17.63 11.52 -65.66
N GLY A 547 -16.37 11.94 -65.54
CA GLY A 547 -16.00 13.22 -64.92
C GLY A 547 -15.88 13.20 -63.39
N ASN A 548 -16.24 12.09 -62.74
CA ASN A 548 -16.07 11.90 -61.30
C ASN A 548 -14.81 11.08 -61.02
N VAL A 549 -13.94 11.59 -60.14
CA VAL A 549 -12.72 10.89 -59.70
C VAL A 549 -13.03 10.12 -58.43
N TYR A 550 -12.75 8.82 -58.43
CA TYR A 550 -12.99 7.93 -57.29
C TYR A 550 -11.69 7.68 -56.50
N GLU A 551 -11.83 7.37 -55.20
CA GLU A 551 -10.68 7.22 -54.29
C GLU A 551 -9.87 5.94 -54.53
N ASN A 552 -10.54 4.88 -55.01
CA ASN A 552 -9.90 3.60 -55.25
C ASN A 552 -10.49 2.88 -56.46
N VAL A 553 -9.75 1.87 -56.92
CA VAL A 553 -10.08 1.07 -58.11
C VAL A 553 -11.40 0.34 -57.99
N PHE A 554 -11.77 -0.16 -56.81
CA PHE A 554 -13.03 -0.87 -56.60
C PHE A 554 -14.23 0.05 -56.79
N GLN A 555 -14.19 1.27 -56.23
CA GLN A 555 -15.21 2.29 -56.41
C GLN A 555 -15.31 2.75 -57.87
N ALA A 556 -14.17 3.00 -58.53
CA ALA A 556 -14.13 3.39 -59.94
C ALA A 556 -14.72 2.29 -60.84
N ASN A 557 -14.37 1.02 -60.59
CA ASN A 557 -14.93 -0.11 -61.33
C ASN A 557 -16.43 -0.27 -61.08
N ALA A 558 -16.90 -0.19 -59.84
CA ALA A 558 -18.32 -0.24 -59.53
C ALA A 558 -19.11 0.88 -60.23
N ALA A 559 -18.57 2.09 -60.26
CA ALA A 559 -19.16 3.21 -60.99
C ALA A 559 -19.20 2.97 -62.50
N TYR A 560 -18.12 2.45 -63.08
CA TYR A 560 -18.06 2.12 -64.51
C TYR A 560 -19.09 1.06 -64.89
N TYR A 561 -19.17 -0.04 -64.14
CA TYR A 561 -20.12 -1.12 -64.41
C TYR A 561 -21.57 -0.68 -64.23
N LYS A 562 -21.83 0.27 -63.33
CA LYS A 562 -23.15 0.90 -63.19
C LYS A 562 -23.54 1.72 -64.43
N VAL A 563 -22.61 2.49 -64.98
CA VAL A 563 -22.82 3.24 -66.23
C VAL A 563 -23.02 2.27 -67.41
N LEU A 564 -22.29 1.15 -67.43
CA LEU A 564 -22.47 0.08 -68.42
C LEU A 564 -23.87 -0.57 -68.33
N ASP A 565 -24.35 -0.86 -67.13
CA ASP A 565 -25.69 -1.41 -66.91
C ASP A 565 -26.80 -0.44 -67.38
N HIS A 566 -26.64 0.86 -67.11
CA HIS A 566 -27.54 1.90 -67.64
C HIS A 566 -27.56 1.90 -69.18
N ALA A 567 -26.38 1.84 -69.82
CA ALA A 567 -26.27 1.83 -71.27
C ALA A 567 -26.86 0.57 -71.90
N ILE A 568 -26.63 -0.62 -71.33
CA ILE A 568 -27.25 -1.88 -71.77
C ILE A 568 -28.79 -1.80 -71.64
N THR A 569 -29.27 -1.23 -70.54
CA THR A 569 -30.71 -1.04 -70.29
C THR A 569 -31.34 -0.09 -71.32
N TYR A 570 -30.66 1.01 -71.64
CA TYR A 570 -31.10 1.95 -72.67
C TYR A 570 -31.06 1.36 -74.08
N PHE A 571 -30.03 0.57 -74.42
CA PHE A 571 -29.94 -0.12 -75.69
C PHE A 571 -31.11 -1.10 -75.89
N LYS A 572 -31.43 -1.89 -74.86
CA LYS A 572 -32.61 -2.76 -74.86
C LYS A 572 -33.90 -1.96 -75.08
N TYR A 573 -34.04 -0.80 -74.42
CA TYR A 573 -35.17 0.10 -74.61
C TYR A 573 -35.29 0.63 -76.06
N ILE A 574 -34.20 1.08 -76.68
CA ILE A 574 -34.20 1.52 -78.09
C ILE A 574 -34.61 0.37 -79.02
N ASN A 575 -34.06 -0.83 -78.83
CA ASN A 575 -34.38 -2.00 -79.65
C ASN A 575 -35.85 -2.42 -79.53
N GLU A 576 -36.44 -2.35 -78.32
CA GLU A 576 -37.87 -2.61 -78.15
C GLU A 576 -38.75 -1.52 -78.81
N LYS A 577 -38.34 -0.25 -78.74
CA LYS A 577 -39.06 0.88 -79.38
C LYS A 577 -39.00 0.85 -80.91
N ASN A 578 -37.90 0.36 -81.48
CA ASN A 578 -37.66 0.28 -82.94
C ASN A 578 -38.16 -1.02 -83.60
N GLY A 579 -38.72 -1.97 -82.83
CA GLY A 579 -39.49 -3.12 -83.32
C GLY A 579 -38.69 -4.41 -83.52
N ALA A 580 -38.72 -5.33 -82.52
CA ALA A 580 -38.45 -6.76 -82.74
C ALA A 580 -38.96 -7.75 -81.65
N LYS A 581 -39.14 -7.38 -80.37
CA LYS A 581 -39.77 -8.26 -79.34
C LYS A 581 -40.48 -7.40 -78.29
N LYS A 582 -41.78 -7.65 -78.02
CA LYS A 582 -42.55 -6.98 -76.95
C LYS A 582 -42.52 -7.86 -75.71
N GLY A 583 -41.76 -7.49 -74.66
CA GLY A 583 -41.83 -8.27 -73.42
C GLY A 583 -41.07 -7.75 -72.19
N PHE A 584 -39.96 -7.03 -72.31
CA PHE A 584 -39.12 -6.74 -71.14
C PHE A 584 -39.64 -5.55 -70.31
N PHE A 585 -39.99 -4.42 -70.93
CA PHE A 585 -40.46 -3.23 -70.17
C PHE A 585 -41.94 -3.28 -69.77
N ALA A 586 -42.70 -4.30 -70.17
CA ALA A 586 -44.08 -4.50 -69.72
C ALA A 586 -44.16 -5.02 -68.26
N SER A 587 -43.09 -5.62 -67.73
CA SER A 587 -43.01 -6.11 -66.34
C SER A 587 -42.44 -5.05 -65.37
N LEU A 588 -41.66 -4.09 -65.86
CA LEU A 588 -41.16 -2.93 -65.11
C LEU A 588 -42.18 -1.78 -65.13
N LYS A 589 -43.33 -1.98 -64.48
CA LYS A 589 -44.24 -0.86 -64.16
C LYS A 589 -43.48 0.18 -63.33
N ASN A 590 -43.28 1.37 -63.92
CA ASN A 590 -43.08 2.69 -63.28
C ASN A 590 -41.70 3.39 -63.20
N ASN A 591 -40.58 2.93 -63.79
CA ASN A 591 -39.28 3.60 -63.53
C ASN A 591 -38.48 4.22 -64.72
N MET A 592 -38.98 4.21 -65.96
CA MET A 592 -38.36 4.99 -67.06
C MET A 592 -39.22 6.22 -67.40
N THR A 593 -39.28 7.18 -66.48
CA THR A 593 -39.85 8.53 -66.73
C THR A 593 -38.77 9.46 -67.28
N GLY A 594 -39.16 10.55 -67.96
CA GLY A 594 -38.30 11.36 -68.85
C GLY A 594 -36.87 11.64 -68.36
N LEU A 595 -36.68 12.01 -67.08
CA LEU A 595 -35.38 12.30 -66.48
C LEU A 595 -34.43 11.08 -66.39
N VAL A 596 -34.98 9.87 -66.17
CA VAL A 596 -34.17 8.63 -66.08
C VAL A 596 -33.75 8.17 -67.48
N ALA A 597 -34.63 8.32 -68.47
CA ALA A 597 -34.34 7.99 -69.86
C ALA A 597 -33.25 8.92 -70.46
N GLU A 598 -33.29 10.23 -70.14
CA GLU A 598 -32.24 11.18 -70.53
C GLU A 598 -30.89 10.81 -69.92
N LYS A 599 -30.83 10.50 -68.61
CA LYS A 599 -29.59 10.08 -67.96
C LYS A 599 -29.00 8.79 -68.55
N TYR A 600 -29.84 7.81 -68.85
CA TYR A 600 -29.41 6.53 -69.41
C TYR A 600 -28.99 6.68 -70.89
N GLN A 601 -29.62 7.62 -71.61
CA GLN A 601 -29.20 8.04 -72.95
C GLN A 601 -27.83 8.71 -72.94
N GLU A 602 -27.56 9.60 -71.97
CA GLU A 602 -26.24 10.20 -71.78
C GLU A 602 -25.17 9.14 -71.46
N ASP A 603 -25.48 8.20 -70.57
CA ASP A 603 -24.59 7.09 -70.20
C ASP A 603 -24.30 6.19 -71.42
N PHE A 604 -25.32 5.91 -72.23
CA PHE A 604 -25.18 5.19 -73.50
C PHE A 604 -24.35 5.98 -74.53
N ALA A 605 -24.56 7.29 -74.65
CA ALA A 605 -23.78 8.16 -75.53
C ALA A 605 -22.32 8.23 -75.08
N TRP A 606 -22.05 8.32 -73.77
CA TRP A 606 -20.70 8.32 -73.21
C TRP A 606 -19.94 7.02 -73.53
N ILE A 607 -20.59 5.86 -73.36
CA ILE A 607 -20.00 4.56 -73.71
C ILE A 607 -19.76 4.42 -75.22
N THR A 608 -20.69 4.88 -76.05
CA THR A 608 -20.64 4.70 -77.51
C THR A 608 -19.78 5.74 -78.26
N GLN A 609 -19.68 6.97 -77.76
CA GLN A 609 -18.86 8.04 -78.36
C GLN A 609 -17.43 8.08 -77.79
N GLY A 610 -17.20 7.53 -76.59
CA GLY A 610 -15.94 7.61 -75.85
C GLY A 610 -14.86 6.59 -76.24
N GLY A 611 -15.06 5.76 -77.27
CA GLY A 611 -14.00 4.86 -77.75
C GLY A 611 -13.80 3.55 -76.99
N ALA A 612 -14.81 3.07 -76.24
CA ALA A 612 -14.87 1.66 -75.84
C ALA A 612 -15.66 0.87 -76.90
N ARG A 613 -14.98 -0.01 -77.65
CA ARG A 613 -15.63 -0.95 -78.57
C ARG A 613 -16.27 -2.08 -77.75
N CYS A 614 -17.44 -2.52 -78.21
CA CYS A 614 -18.25 -3.66 -77.77
C CYS A 614 -19.20 -3.40 -76.58
N MET A 615 -20.48 -3.17 -76.90
CA MET A 615 -21.55 -3.78 -76.08
C MET A 615 -21.41 -5.30 -76.21
N PRO A 616 -21.34 -6.07 -75.10
CA PRO A 616 -21.45 -7.52 -75.17
C PRO A 616 -22.80 -7.91 -75.76
N ALA A 617 -22.78 -8.83 -76.73
CA ALA A 617 -23.99 -9.54 -77.11
C ALA A 617 -24.41 -10.44 -75.95
N ASP A 618 -25.51 -10.08 -75.28
CA ASP A 618 -26.30 -10.94 -74.39
C ASP A 618 -25.54 -11.91 -73.45
N THR A 619 -24.65 -11.43 -72.58
CA THR A 619 -24.27 -12.20 -71.37
C THR A 619 -24.04 -11.30 -70.15
N PRO A 620 -24.89 -11.39 -69.09
CA PRO A 620 -24.66 -10.74 -67.80
C PRO A 620 -23.64 -11.45 -66.90
N GLU A 621 -22.89 -12.44 -67.42
CA GLU A 621 -22.14 -13.39 -66.59
C GLU A 621 -20.74 -12.93 -66.16
N GLU A 622 -20.23 -11.79 -66.62
CA GLU A 622 -18.89 -11.33 -66.22
C GLU A 622 -18.85 -10.70 -64.80
N GLY A 623 -19.99 -10.40 -64.18
CA GLY A 623 -20.07 -9.68 -62.90
C GLY A 623 -19.70 -10.48 -61.65
N SER A 624 -19.99 -11.78 -61.58
CA SER A 624 -19.95 -12.57 -60.33
C SER A 624 -18.60 -13.21 -60.01
N GLY A 625 -17.62 -13.15 -60.92
CA GLY A 625 -16.25 -13.70 -60.73
C GLY A 625 -15.15 -12.64 -60.58
N LEU A 626 -15.49 -11.35 -60.69
CA LEU A 626 -14.52 -10.24 -60.71
C LEU A 626 -13.86 -10.00 -59.35
N GLU A 627 -14.61 -10.03 -58.25
CA GLU A 627 -14.06 -9.84 -56.90
C GLU A 627 -13.04 -10.93 -56.52
N SER A 628 -13.30 -12.19 -56.90
CA SER A 628 -12.38 -13.31 -56.68
C SER A 628 -11.09 -13.18 -57.49
N ARG A 629 -11.19 -12.77 -58.77
CA ARG A 629 -10.01 -12.49 -59.62
C ARG A 629 -9.20 -11.30 -59.11
N TYR A 630 -9.85 -10.22 -58.68
CA TYR A 630 -9.17 -9.04 -58.14
C TYR A 630 -8.51 -9.32 -56.78
N GLY A 631 -9.16 -10.09 -55.91
CA GLY A 631 -8.56 -10.54 -54.65
C GLY A 631 -7.31 -11.39 -54.86
N ALA A 632 -7.28 -12.27 -55.87
CA ALA A 632 -6.09 -13.04 -56.21
C ALA A 632 -4.93 -12.17 -56.75
N MET A 633 -5.26 -11.12 -57.51
CA MET A 633 -4.27 -10.14 -57.99
C MET A 633 -3.69 -9.31 -56.84
N GLU A 634 -4.53 -8.86 -55.91
CA GLU A 634 -4.12 -8.12 -54.71
C GLU A 634 -3.22 -8.96 -53.79
N GLN A 635 -3.52 -10.24 -53.61
CA GLN A 635 -2.65 -11.16 -52.86
C GLN A 635 -1.28 -11.33 -53.51
N THR A 636 -1.24 -11.46 -54.84
CA THR A 636 0.02 -11.59 -55.60
C THR A 636 0.85 -10.31 -55.51
N PHE A 637 0.20 -9.14 -55.61
CA PHE A 637 0.79 -7.82 -55.39
C PHE A 637 1.41 -7.68 -54.00
N ASN A 638 0.63 -7.97 -52.95
CA ASN A 638 1.09 -7.85 -51.56
C ASN A 638 2.26 -8.80 -51.24
N SER A 639 2.24 -10.02 -51.80
CA SER A 639 3.34 -10.99 -51.64
C SER A 639 4.66 -10.47 -52.24
N ARG A 640 4.62 -9.89 -53.44
CA ARG A 640 5.81 -9.32 -54.09
C ARG A 640 6.35 -8.09 -53.34
N LEU A 641 5.47 -7.19 -52.91
CA LEU A 641 5.87 -6.04 -52.09
C LEU A 641 6.46 -6.46 -50.74
N ALA A 642 5.95 -7.51 -50.12
CA ALA A 642 6.50 -8.05 -48.88
C ALA A 642 7.93 -8.60 -49.08
N GLN A 643 8.19 -9.28 -50.20
CA GLN A 643 9.53 -9.78 -50.54
C GLN A 643 10.53 -8.63 -50.74
N ILE A 644 10.14 -7.60 -51.51
CA ILE A 644 10.98 -6.41 -51.73
C ILE A 644 11.18 -5.64 -50.42
N GLY A 645 10.13 -5.41 -49.66
CA GLY A 645 10.21 -4.73 -48.36
C GLY A 645 11.08 -5.46 -47.34
N ALA A 646 11.12 -6.80 -47.36
CA ALA A 646 12.03 -7.58 -46.53
C ALA A 646 13.49 -7.36 -46.95
N LEU A 647 13.79 -7.38 -48.25
CA LEU A 647 15.12 -7.11 -48.79
C LEU A 647 15.60 -5.69 -48.42
N THR A 648 14.77 -4.66 -48.61
CA THR A 648 15.14 -3.28 -48.26
C THR A 648 15.36 -3.10 -46.75
N LYS A 649 14.55 -3.74 -45.91
CA LYS A 649 14.69 -3.69 -44.44
C LYS A 649 15.95 -4.37 -43.93
N MET A 650 16.37 -5.47 -44.56
CA MET A 650 17.65 -6.10 -44.24
C MET A 650 18.75 -5.06 -44.47
N VAL A 651 18.81 -4.47 -45.66
CA VAL A 651 19.84 -3.50 -46.04
C VAL A 651 19.83 -2.24 -45.17
N HIS A 652 18.68 -1.60 -44.92
CA HIS A 652 18.61 -0.32 -44.17
C HIS A 652 18.81 -0.41 -42.64
N ASN A 653 18.78 -1.60 -42.03
CA ASN A 653 18.99 -1.76 -40.58
C ASN A 653 20.48 -1.83 -40.17
N ALA A 654 21.38 -1.41 -41.05
CA ALA A 654 22.84 -1.61 -40.94
C ALA A 654 23.50 -0.98 -39.69
N HIS A 655 22.90 0.05 -39.08
CA HIS A 655 23.62 0.96 -38.17
C HIS A 655 23.19 0.92 -36.70
N LEU A 656 22.20 0.12 -36.33
CA LEU A 656 21.63 0.13 -34.97
C LEU A 656 22.03 -1.13 -34.19
N THR A 657 23.28 -1.20 -33.73
CA THR A 657 23.57 -2.06 -32.57
C THR A 657 23.16 -1.28 -31.33
N GLN A 658 21.98 -1.56 -30.79
CA GLN A 658 21.63 -1.07 -29.45
C GLN A 658 22.67 -1.58 -28.45
N ASP A 659 23.30 -0.66 -27.71
CA ASP A 659 24.29 -1.02 -26.70
C ASP A 659 23.58 -1.63 -25.49
N GLU A 660 24.09 -2.76 -24.98
CA GLU A 660 23.56 -3.35 -23.76
C GLU A 660 24.13 -2.57 -22.57
N THR A 661 23.24 -2.16 -21.67
CA THR A 661 23.65 -1.54 -20.41
C THR A 661 23.94 -2.64 -19.40
N LEU A 662 25.00 -2.47 -18.61
CA LEU A 662 25.34 -3.41 -17.54
C LEU A 662 24.29 -3.30 -16.40
N ASP A 663 23.59 -4.39 -16.09
CA ASP A 663 22.67 -4.49 -14.95
C ASP A 663 23.23 -5.42 -13.88
N LEU A 664 24.26 -4.96 -13.19
CA LEU A 664 24.88 -5.71 -12.10
C LEU A 664 23.96 -5.81 -10.87
N LYS A 665 23.00 -4.90 -10.70
CA LYS A 665 22.10 -4.88 -9.55
C LYS A 665 21.18 -6.10 -9.53
N ALA A 666 20.79 -6.61 -10.70
CA ALA A 666 20.05 -7.87 -10.82
C ALA A 666 20.79 -9.09 -10.23
N LEU A 667 22.13 -9.04 -10.14
CA LEU A 667 22.94 -10.11 -9.58
C LEU A 667 23.10 -10.03 -8.05
N MET A 668 22.88 -8.87 -7.42
CA MET A 668 23.07 -8.69 -5.97
C MET A 668 22.02 -9.40 -5.14
N CYS A 669 22.45 -10.22 -4.18
CA CYS A 669 21.61 -10.61 -3.06
C CYS A 669 21.45 -9.39 -2.14
N PRO A 670 20.22 -8.97 -1.80
CA PRO A 670 20.02 -7.87 -0.86
C PRO A 670 20.66 -8.24 0.48
N ASP A 671 21.26 -7.24 1.14
CA ASP A 671 21.83 -7.43 2.46
C ASP A 671 20.75 -7.94 3.43
N ARG A 672 21.12 -8.91 4.25
CA ARG A 672 20.23 -9.43 5.30
C ARG A 672 20.01 -8.31 6.32
N GLN A 673 18.77 -7.87 6.47
CA GLN A 673 18.37 -6.95 7.52
C GLN A 673 17.83 -7.72 8.71
N ILE A 674 17.98 -7.16 9.91
CA ILE A 674 17.32 -7.70 11.10
C ILE A 674 15.81 -7.63 10.89
N SER A 675 15.11 -8.75 11.10
CA SER A 675 13.66 -8.77 10.91
C SER A 675 12.95 -8.10 12.07
N ARG A 676 11.76 -7.54 11.82
CA ARG A 676 10.90 -7.01 12.89
C ARG A 676 10.50 -8.11 13.87
N GLU A 677 10.34 -9.34 13.39
CA GLU A 677 10.00 -10.52 14.17
C GLU A 677 11.11 -10.91 15.15
N ASP A 678 12.37 -10.74 14.76
CA ASP A 678 13.52 -10.98 15.62
C ASP A 678 13.57 -10.04 16.83
N ILE A 679 13.27 -8.75 16.60
CA ILE A 679 13.23 -7.71 17.64
C ILE A 679 12.05 -7.96 18.59
N VAL A 680 10.86 -8.23 18.02
CA VAL A 680 9.64 -8.49 18.78
C VAL A 680 9.77 -9.75 19.64
N SER A 681 10.37 -10.81 19.11
CA SER A 681 10.62 -12.06 19.83
C SER A 681 11.56 -11.89 21.02
N ALA A 682 12.60 -11.04 20.89
CA ALA A 682 13.53 -10.76 21.97
C ALA A 682 12.94 -9.84 23.06
N MET A 683 12.15 -8.83 22.68
CA MET A 683 11.69 -7.78 23.61
C MET A 683 10.34 -8.05 24.27
N ASN A 684 9.37 -8.66 23.59
CA ASN A 684 8.04 -8.90 24.14
C ASN A 684 7.99 -9.74 25.43
N PRO A 685 8.95 -10.65 25.72
CA PRO A 685 9.00 -11.31 27.01
C PRO A 685 9.25 -10.36 28.20
N VAL A 686 9.78 -9.16 27.95
CA VAL A 686 10.22 -8.22 29.00
C VAL A 686 9.35 -6.95 29.09
N VAL A 687 8.57 -6.65 28.05
CA VAL A 687 7.66 -5.50 27.97
C VAL A 687 6.23 -5.91 28.40
N LYS A 688 5.72 -5.34 29.49
CA LYS A 688 4.45 -5.73 30.13
C LYS A 688 3.26 -4.86 29.73
N TYR A 689 3.44 -3.54 29.58
CA TYR A 689 2.31 -2.61 29.43
C TYR A 689 1.98 -2.28 27.97
N LYS A 690 3.01 -2.22 27.12
CA LYS A 690 2.84 -1.92 25.71
C LYS A 690 3.68 -2.89 24.86
N PRO A 691 3.19 -4.12 24.62
CA PRO A 691 3.91 -5.06 23.76
C PRO A 691 4.29 -4.37 22.45
N LEU A 692 5.56 -4.50 22.05
CA LEU A 692 6.06 -3.86 20.84
C LEU A 692 5.24 -4.40 19.66
N THR A 693 4.44 -3.51 19.09
CA THR A 693 3.68 -3.84 17.89
C THR A 693 4.53 -3.56 16.67
N LEU A 694 4.32 -4.33 15.59
CA LEU A 694 4.99 -4.21 14.28
C LEU A 694 4.98 -2.78 13.68
N LYS A 695 4.18 -1.85 14.24
CA LYS A 695 4.05 -0.44 13.83
C LYS A 695 4.98 0.53 14.58
N ASN A 696 5.55 0.15 15.73
CA ASN A 696 6.31 1.07 16.58
C ASN A 696 7.83 1.02 16.37
N CYS A 697 8.37 0.06 15.62
CA CYS A 697 9.78 0.02 15.26
C CYS A 697 10.07 1.06 14.16
N LYS A 698 10.55 2.26 14.54
CA LYS A 698 11.09 3.23 13.57
C LYS A 698 12.35 2.64 12.92
N GLY A 699 12.51 2.86 11.61
CA GLY A 699 13.73 2.49 10.86
C GLY A 699 13.65 1.22 9.99
N LEU A 700 12.63 0.37 10.16
CA LEU A 700 12.41 -0.80 9.30
C LEU A 700 11.29 -0.47 8.31
N SER A 701 11.47 -0.69 7.01
CA SER A 701 10.42 -0.38 6.02
C SER A 701 9.19 -1.26 6.24
N GLU A 702 7.99 -0.66 6.24
CA GLU A 702 6.75 -1.41 6.06
C GLU A 702 6.78 -1.98 4.63
N ASN A 703 7.15 -3.25 4.44
CA ASN A 703 6.62 -4.14 3.39
C ASN A 703 7.40 -5.47 3.28
N ASN A 704 6.64 -6.57 3.21
CA ASN A 704 6.90 -7.83 2.49
C ASN A 704 7.57 -9.07 3.13
N ASP A 705 7.48 -9.32 4.44
CA ASP A 705 7.98 -10.60 5.03
C ASP A 705 7.31 -11.89 4.49
N ARG A 706 6.19 -11.78 3.75
CA ARG A 706 5.49 -12.96 3.21
C ARG A 706 5.90 -13.40 1.81
N ASN A 707 6.84 -12.74 1.14
CA ASN A 707 7.27 -13.14 -0.21
C ASN A 707 8.78 -12.97 -0.39
N VAL A 708 9.58 -13.30 0.62
CA VAL A 708 11.04 -13.31 0.49
C VAL A 708 11.61 -14.63 0.95
N CYS A 709 12.63 -15.11 0.24
CA CYS A 709 13.34 -16.33 0.61
C CYS A 709 14.11 -16.09 1.91
N GLN A 710 13.84 -16.88 2.96
CA GLN A 710 14.55 -16.76 4.23
C GLN A 710 16.04 -17.14 4.15
N ASN A 711 16.46 -17.82 3.08
CA ASN A 711 17.87 -18.18 2.87
C ASN A 711 18.67 -17.09 2.15
N CYS A 712 18.07 -16.35 1.20
CA CYS A 712 18.82 -15.42 0.35
C CYS A 712 18.15 -14.05 0.11
N GLY A 713 17.03 -13.76 0.77
CA GLY A 713 16.32 -12.48 0.68
C GLY A 713 15.67 -12.18 -0.68
N ALA A 714 15.67 -13.14 -1.63
CA ALA A 714 15.06 -12.94 -2.94
C ALA A 714 13.53 -12.87 -2.84
N VAL A 715 12.92 -11.88 -3.50
CA VAL A 715 11.45 -11.79 -3.58
C VAL A 715 10.92 -12.97 -4.38
N LEU A 716 10.04 -13.75 -3.77
CA LEU A 716 9.45 -14.97 -4.33
C LEU A 716 8.03 -14.67 -4.83
N PRO A 717 7.63 -15.23 -5.98
CA PRO A 717 6.22 -15.30 -6.36
C PRO A 717 5.39 -15.99 -5.27
N GLU A 718 4.13 -15.59 -5.10
CA GLU A 718 3.22 -16.10 -4.03
C GLU A 718 3.08 -17.63 -3.99
N ASP A 719 3.33 -18.29 -5.13
CA ASP A 719 3.19 -19.74 -5.29
C ASP A 719 4.52 -20.52 -5.36
N ALA A 720 5.67 -19.85 -5.19
CA ALA A 720 6.97 -20.49 -5.30
C ALA A 720 7.26 -21.39 -4.08
N VAL A 721 7.37 -22.70 -4.32
CA VAL A 721 7.76 -23.72 -3.31
C VAL A 721 9.27 -23.69 -3.06
N PHE A 722 10.04 -23.33 -4.08
CA PHE A 722 11.49 -23.21 -4.04
C PHE A 722 11.91 -21.82 -4.45
N CYS A 723 12.98 -21.32 -3.83
CA CYS A 723 13.59 -20.08 -4.26
C CYS A 723 14.14 -20.22 -5.67
N VAL A 724 13.63 -19.43 -6.62
CA VAL A 724 14.14 -19.38 -8.00
C VAL A 724 15.60 -18.92 -8.09
N ARG A 725 16.13 -18.34 -7.00
CA ARG A 725 17.49 -17.80 -6.93
C ARG A 725 18.50 -18.73 -6.27
N CYS A 726 18.17 -19.37 -5.15
CA CYS A 726 19.10 -20.21 -4.40
C CYS A 726 18.66 -21.67 -4.25
N GLY A 727 17.50 -22.06 -4.78
CA GLY A 727 16.96 -23.42 -4.72
C GLY A 727 16.46 -23.86 -3.34
N ALA A 728 16.57 -23.02 -2.31
CA ALA A 728 16.10 -23.36 -0.96
C ALA A 728 14.57 -23.52 -0.94
N ARG A 729 14.11 -24.58 -0.27
CA ARG A 729 12.69 -24.84 -0.04
C ARG A 729 12.15 -23.87 1.01
N ARG A 730 10.95 -23.35 0.78
CA ARG A 730 10.24 -22.52 1.75
C ARG A 730 9.91 -23.31 3.02
N ALA A 731 10.21 -22.74 4.18
CA ALA A 731 9.94 -23.39 5.48
C ALA A 731 8.44 -23.46 5.81
N ASP A 732 7.63 -22.63 5.15
CA ASP A 732 6.19 -22.51 5.31
C ASP A 732 5.36 -23.39 4.34
N ARG A 733 5.98 -24.21 3.46
CA ARG A 733 5.28 -25.13 2.53
C ARG A 733 5.96 -26.50 2.26
#